data_AF-A0A178ZM47-F1
#
_entry.id   AF-A0A178ZM47-F1
#
_cell.length_a   1.000
_cell.length_b   1.000
_cell.length_c   1.000
_cell.angle_alpha   90.00
_cell.angle_beta   90.00
_cell.angle_gamma   90.00
#
_symmetry.space_group_name_H-M   'P 1'
#
loop_
_entity.id
_entity.type
_entity.pdbx_description
1 polymer ?
#
loop_
_entity_poly.entity_id
_entity_poly.type
_entity_poly.pdbx_seq_one_letter_code
_entity_poly.pdbx_strand_id
1 'polypeptide(L)'
;MVDISFLYQTVLFLIPCLLPVNAQSLSSDHGVYSSLLYDWGLLGLYPQQSYKSWSGTAPLLNFKRWDERCADSGLTFTSPRGHMVSAPGPLIMDSRGELVWAEDKYGQAMDFKVQQYRGHNYLTFWTGSDTGTFGSGSYVMLDSAYRVYKTVSPANGLTGDLHEFEITRNRTALMTVYDPTPANLSAFGVVGQGWIYDSVFQEVDIETDELIFEWRASEHHEIQDTFHTIEAEAQRPDTSGRRISHIGESPQTAWDFFHINSIQKDEETGNYYVSSRYMHAVTCISPRGDVLWILGGKRNHFTDLSQGRATNFSFQHHMRMHENNTVTLFDNGKYDHLFENAEYSRGLVISLDLEKMTATLVQEYVHPDHRLVGSQGSIQLLPESGRALVGWGYVPAYTEFDTQGEVLCDVHIAPSIFWGLGWVKSYRTFRTSSWVGKPTTPPDLYLRPRDERAYVSWNGATEVHTWVLQGRAETETEIRRGLNGTEDDSYHDLAHIRKEKFETSFQLQADMARYLRVAALDRQGHVLGYTNVVDRTIGNAPSEGDFRFVVATCALFVGFCLGWYLWNRRKPLSGVKERWKNPVSYLWHRKSSIITRRNRNPEKETMPLQTGWDEEGDDDDVEDGTEDIEQALSSCARPGL
;
A
#
# COMPACT_ATOMS: atom_id res chain seq x y z
N MET A 1 -3.13 30.66 44.92
CA MET A 1 -3.33 29.43 44.12
C MET A 1 -2.54 29.57 42.84
N VAL A 2 -1.65 28.61 42.56
CA VAL A 2 -0.97 28.53 41.26
C VAL A 2 -1.91 27.84 40.30
N ASP A 3 -2.01 28.33 39.07
CA ASP A 3 -2.94 27.83 38.08
C ASP A 3 -2.44 26.51 37.48
N ILE A 4 -3.01 25.40 37.97
CA ILE A 4 -2.62 24.03 37.61
C ILE A 4 -2.99 23.71 36.14
N SER A 5 -3.94 24.44 35.55
CA SER A 5 -4.41 24.22 34.17
C SER A 5 -3.30 24.41 33.13
N PHE A 6 -2.47 25.45 33.28
CA PHE A 6 -1.43 25.78 32.30
C PHE A 6 -0.26 24.79 32.37
N LEU A 7 0.08 24.29 33.56
CA LEU A 7 1.11 23.26 33.71
C LEU A 7 0.65 21.94 33.08
N TYR A 8 -0.62 21.57 33.25
CA TYR A 8 -1.21 20.40 32.58
C TYR A 8 -1.16 20.52 31.05
N GLN A 9 -1.60 21.65 30.49
CA GLN A 9 -1.56 21.85 29.02
C GLN A 9 -0.14 21.87 28.46
N THR A 10 0.84 22.44 29.16
CA THR A 10 2.22 22.49 28.66
C THR A 10 2.94 21.14 28.81
N VAL A 11 2.67 20.39 29.88
CA VAL A 11 3.29 19.06 30.11
C VAL A 11 2.71 18.00 29.16
N LEU A 12 1.39 18.01 28.91
CA LEU A 12 0.78 17.09 27.92
C LEU A 12 1.20 17.38 26.47
N PHE A 13 1.57 18.63 26.13
CA PHE A 13 2.18 18.94 24.82
C PHE A 13 3.70 18.69 24.73
N LEU A 14 4.38 18.49 25.87
CA LEU A 14 5.82 18.18 25.89
C LEU A 14 6.12 16.68 25.97
N ILE A 15 5.20 15.85 26.45
CA ILE A 15 5.38 14.39 26.47
C ILE A 15 5.48 13.76 25.06
N PRO A 16 4.74 14.22 24.03
CA PRO A 16 4.96 13.78 22.64
C PRO A 16 6.25 14.34 22.02
N CYS A 17 6.73 15.51 22.46
CA CYS A 17 7.89 16.19 21.90
C CYS A 17 9.23 15.89 22.61
N LEU A 18 9.21 15.10 23.69
CA LEU A 18 10.40 14.63 24.41
C LEU A 18 10.62 13.12 24.27
N LEU A 19 9.71 12.39 23.65
CA LEU A 19 10.10 11.19 22.93
C LEU A 19 10.91 11.66 21.70
N PRO A 20 12.17 11.23 21.52
CA PRO A 20 12.86 11.50 20.27
C PRO A 20 12.06 10.83 19.14
N VAL A 21 12.09 11.42 17.94
CA VAL A 21 11.61 10.74 16.71
C VAL A 21 12.38 9.44 16.45
N ASN A 22 13.51 9.22 17.14
CA ASN A 22 14.15 7.91 17.34
C ASN A 22 13.41 7.04 18.37
N ALA A 23 12.08 7.03 18.37
CA ALA A 23 11.30 6.07 19.13
C ALA A 23 11.43 4.71 18.41
N GLN A 24 12.41 3.94 18.87
CA GLN A 24 12.60 2.50 18.59
C GLN A 24 13.22 2.11 17.26
N SER A 25 14.49 2.47 17.07
CA SER A 25 15.42 1.48 16.51
C SER A 25 15.67 0.39 17.57
N LEU A 26 14.72 -0.54 17.73
CA LEU A 26 15.01 -1.83 18.36
C LEU A 26 16.09 -2.50 17.48
N SER A 27 17.20 -2.93 18.09
CA SER A 27 18.19 -3.72 17.36
C SER A 27 17.55 -5.02 16.88
N SER A 28 17.94 -5.48 15.70
CA SER A 28 17.33 -6.59 14.95
C SER A 28 17.31 -7.97 15.64
N ASP A 29 17.72 -8.08 16.90
CA ASP A 29 17.99 -9.36 17.56
C ASP A 29 16.74 -10.10 18.06
N HIS A 30 15.60 -9.42 18.22
CA HIS A 30 14.32 -10.07 18.49
C HIS A 30 13.20 -9.43 17.68
N GLY A 31 12.62 -10.20 16.75
CA GLY A 31 11.29 -9.90 16.21
C GLY A 31 10.27 -9.81 17.35
N VAL A 32 9.26 -8.97 17.20
CA VAL A 32 8.30 -8.72 18.27
C VAL A 32 7.28 -9.85 18.28
N TYR A 33 7.49 -10.85 19.14
CA TYR A 33 6.53 -11.95 19.33
C TYR A 33 5.56 -11.64 20.47
N SER A 34 4.26 -11.74 20.19
CA SER A 34 3.13 -11.64 21.11
C SER A 34 3.12 -10.39 22.03
N SER A 35 3.69 -9.26 21.59
CA SER A 35 3.89 -8.10 22.46
C SER A 35 2.59 -7.31 22.71
N LEU A 36 2.22 -7.20 23.98
CA LEU A 36 1.13 -6.32 24.42
C LEU A 36 1.53 -4.84 24.28
N LEU A 37 2.80 -4.49 24.47
CA LEU A 37 3.27 -3.10 24.33
C LEU A 37 3.13 -2.60 22.88
N TYR A 38 3.31 -3.50 21.91
CA TYR A 38 3.03 -3.23 20.51
C TYR A 38 1.55 -2.92 20.30
N ASP A 39 0.66 -3.85 20.68
CA ASP A 39 -0.78 -3.72 20.42
C ASP A 39 -1.44 -2.55 21.15
N TRP A 40 -0.87 -2.11 22.28
CA TRP A 40 -1.27 -0.90 23.02
C TRP A 40 -0.71 0.40 22.43
N GLY A 41 0.06 0.34 21.33
CA GLY A 41 0.60 1.52 20.66
C GLY A 41 1.81 2.16 21.32
N LEU A 42 2.39 1.54 22.36
CA LEU A 42 3.56 2.07 23.07
C LEU A 42 4.84 1.98 22.24
N LEU A 43 4.80 1.26 21.11
CA LEU A 43 5.86 1.19 20.11
C LEU A 43 5.62 2.16 18.91
N GLY A 44 4.62 3.03 19.01
CA GLY A 44 4.19 3.93 17.93
C GLY A 44 2.90 3.47 17.24
N LEU A 45 2.28 4.35 16.45
CA LEU A 45 1.04 4.06 15.72
C LEU A 45 1.26 3.21 14.47
N TYR A 46 2.48 3.25 13.93
CA TYR A 46 3.01 2.39 12.88
C TYR A 46 4.47 2.10 13.27
N PRO A 47 4.73 1.07 14.09
CA PRO A 47 6.09 0.73 14.52
C PRO A 47 6.95 0.35 13.31
N GLN A 48 8.16 0.89 13.22
CA GLN A 48 9.05 0.70 12.08
C GLN A 48 10.44 0.23 12.52
N GLN A 49 11.08 -0.59 11.70
CA GLN A 49 12.48 -0.98 11.79
C GLN A 49 13.30 -0.11 10.81
N SER A 50 14.39 0.46 11.32
CA SER A 50 15.38 1.20 10.54
C SER A 50 16.69 0.42 10.47
N TYR A 51 17.47 0.66 9.42
CA TYR A 51 18.71 -0.04 9.12
C TYR A 51 19.91 0.93 9.11
N LYS A 52 21.14 0.41 9.07
CA LYS A 52 22.38 1.18 8.97
C LYS A 52 22.86 1.30 7.52
N SER A 53 22.86 0.21 6.77
CA SER A 53 23.29 0.18 5.37
C SER A 53 22.22 0.67 4.40
N TRP A 54 20.94 0.54 4.74
CA TRP A 54 19.84 1.04 3.92
C TRP A 54 19.12 2.21 4.61
N SER A 55 18.81 3.26 3.84
CA SER A 55 18.23 4.52 4.36
C SER A 55 16.72 4.49 4.58
N GLY A 56 16.02 3.47 4.06
CA GLY A 56 14.59 3.32 4.23
C GLY A 56 14.20 2.68 5.56
N THR A 57 12.90 2.37 5.68
CA THR A 57 12.35 1.68 6.85
C THR A 57 11.36 0.60 6.41
N ALA A 58 11.19 -0.43 7.24
CA ALA A 58 10.16 -1.45 7.09
C ALA A 58 9.20 -1.38 8.29
N PRO A 59 7.94 -1.84 8.20
CA PRO A 59 7.13 -2.04 9.39
C PRO A 59 7.78 -3.08 10.30
N LEU A 60 7.78 -2.81 11.60
CA LEU A 60 8.10 -3.82 12.61
C LEU A 60 6.83 -4.65 12.83
N LEU A 61 6.87 -5.94 12.51
CA LEU A 61 5.71 -6.83 12.65
C LEU A 61 5.59 -7.38 14.09
N ASN A 62 4.35 -7.59 14.55
CA ASN A 62 4.06 -8.27 15.81
C ASN A 62 3.43 -9.65 15.52
N PHE A 63 4.18 -10.72 15.75
CA PHE A 63 3.74 -12.10 15.56
C PHE A 63 2.98 -12.58 16.79
N LYS A 64 1.65 -12.49 16.78
CA LYS A 64 0.79 -12.91 17.88
C LYS A 64 0.85 -14.41 18.13
N ARG A 65 0.85 -15.19 17.04
CA ARG A 65 1.02 -16.64 17.02
C ARG A 65 2.06 -16.99 15.96
N TRP A 66 2.89 -18.00 16.25
CA TRP A 66 3.87 -18.56 15.33
C TRP A 66 3.84 -20.08 15.42
N ASP A 67 3.86 -20.73 14.26
CA ASP A 67 4.09 -22.16 14.10
C ASP A 67 5.21 -22.30 13.06
N GLU A 68 6.19 -23.16 13.31
CA GLU A 68 7.35 -23.30 12.43
C GLU A 68 6.98 -23.81 11.03
N ARG A 69 5.77 -24.39 10.87
CA ARG A 69 5.18 -24.69 9.56
C ARG A 69 5.12 -23.47 8.64
N CYS A 70 5.02 -22.24 9.16
CA CYS A 70 4.98 -21.00 8.39
C CYS A 70 6.35 -20.58 7.85
N ALA A 71 7.46 -21.13 8.36
CA ALA A 71 8.81 -20.70 8.01
C ALA A 71 9.12 -20.86 6.52
N ASP A 72 8.60 -21.93 5.90
CA ASP A 72 8.83 -22.26 4.49
C ASP A 72 7.68 -21.80 3.56
N SER A 73 6.69 -21.06 4.07
CA SER A 73 5.52 -20.64 3.27
C SER A 73 5.82 -19.60 2.18
N GLY A 74 7.08 -19.14 2.04
CA GLY A 74 7.53 -18.21 1.01
C GLY A 74 7.52 -16.73 1.41
N LEU A 75 7.57 -15.85 0.41
CA LEU A 75 7.62 -14.40 0.58
C LEU A 75 6.21 -13.82 0.73
N THR A 76 6.08 -12.78 1.54
CA THR A 76 4.83 -12.06 1.83
C THR A 76 4.79 -10.76 1.04
N PHE A 77 3.70 -10.51 0.33
CA PHE A 77 3.46 -9.34 -0.51
C PHE A 77 2.32 -8.53 0.10
N THR A 78 2.61 -7.27 0.42
CA THR A 78 1.67 -6.35 1.08
C THR A 78 1.98 -4.92 0.67
N SER A 79 1.01 -4.00 0.82
CA SER A 79 1.21 -2.57 0.57
C SER A 79 0.63 -1.75 1.73
N PRO A 80 1.38 -1.61 2.84
CA PRO A 80 0.94 -0.79 3.97
C PRO A 80 0.67 0.64 3.53
N ARG A 81 -0.51 1.14 3.88
CA ARG A 81 -1.01 2.47 3.52
C ARG A 81 -1.85 3.10 4.61
N GLY A 82 -2.12 4.39 4.46
CA GLY A 82 -2.85 5.22 5.43
C GLY A 82 -2.01 6.41 5.89
N HIS A 83 -2.61 7.35 6.58
CA HIS A 83 -1.95 8.61 6.94
C HIS A 83 -0.87 8.48 8.02
N MET A 84 -0.78 7.33 8.71
CA MET A 84 0.34 7.02 9.61
C MET A 84 1.48 6.28 8.92
N VAL A 85 1.34 5.90 7.64
CA VAL A 85 2.41 5.29 6.85
C VAL A 85 3.20 6.40 6.15
N SER A 86 4.42 6.64 6.62
CA SER A 86 5.30 7.72 6.17
C SER A 86 5.86 7.51 4.75
N ALA A 87 6.09 6.25 4.38
CA ALA A 87 6.61 5.82 3.08
C ALA A 87 5.74 4.66 2.55
N PRO A 88 4.55 4.96 1.98
CA PRO A 88 3.68 3.93 1.39
C PRO A 88 4.29 3.39 0.10
N GLY A 89 4.03 2.10 -0.18
CA GLY A 89 4.53 1.42 -1.37
C GLY A 89 4.42 -0.09 -1.29
N PRO A 90 4.81 -0.81 -2.36
CA PRO A 90 4.89 -2.26 -2.34
C PRO A 90 6.03 -2.75 -1.42
N LEU A 91 5.73 -3.76 -0.61
CA LEU A 91 6.62 -4.31 0.41
C LEU A 91 6.64 -5.83 0.33
N ILE A 92 7.85 -6.40 0.20
CA ILE A 92 8.12 -7.83 0.28
C ILE A 92 8.87 -8.11 1.59
N MET A 93 8.33 -9.05 2.36
CA MET A 93 8.95 -9.57 3.59
C MET A 93 9.09 -11.09 3.51
N ASP A 94 10.05 -11.66 4.22
CA ASP A 94 10.12 -13.11 4.38
C ASP A 94 9.06 -13.64 5.36
N SER A 95 9.06 -14.95 5.60
CA SER A 95 8.12 -15.61 6.50
C SER A 95 8.27 -15.18 7.96
N ARG A 96 9.46 -14.72 8.39
CA ARG A 96 9.76 -14.26 9.75
C ARG A 96 9.66 -12.75 9.92
N GLY A 97 9.24 -12.03 8.87
CA GLY A 97 8.99 -10.59 8.90
C GLY A 97 10.24 -9.74 8.69
N GLU A 98 11.35 -10.32 8.25
CA GLU A 98 12.50 -9.54 7.80
C GLU A 98 12.21 -8.92 6.42
N LEU A 99 12.71 -7.71 6.21
CA LEU A 99 12.60 -7.03 4.92
C LEU A 99 13.30 -7.85 3.82
N VAL A 100 12.67 -7.93 2.66
CA VAL A 100 13.29 -8.43 1.42
C VAL A 100 13.38 -7.32 0.39
N TRP A 101 12.30 -6.59 0.17
CA TRP A 101 12.26 -5.43 -0.72
C TRP A 101 11.23 -4.40 -0.27
N ALA A 102 11.57 -3.12 -0.38
CA ALA A 102 10.61 -2.02 -0.27
C ALA A 102 10.98 -0.88 -1.23
N GLU A 103 9.96 -0.16 -1.69
CA GLU A 103 10.08 0.95 -2.63
C GLU A 103 8.93 1.93 -2.38
N ASP A 104 9.22 3.22 -2.23
CA ASP A 104 8.22 4.25 -1.90
C ASP A 104 8.00 5.27 -3.03
N LYS A 105 8.81 5.24 -4.10
CA LYS A 105 8.68 6.17 -5.24
C LYS A 105 7.35 6.08 -5.99
N TYR A 106 6.61 4.98 -5.82
CA TYR A 106 5.28 4.77 -6.41
C TYR A 106 4.15 5.32 -5.51
N GLY A 107 4.43 5.61 -4.23
CA GLY A 107 3.40 6.03 -3.28
C GLY A 107 2.39 4.90 -3.00
N GLN A 108 1.10 5.19 -3.13
CA GLN A 108 0.06 4.21 -2.78
C GLN A 108 -0.02 3.07 -3.81
N ALA A 109 0.48 1.90 -3.44
CA ALA A 109 0.31 0.67 -4.20
C ALA A 109 -0.87 -0.16 -3.69
N MET A 110 -1.63 -0.78 -4.60
CA MET A 110 -2.70 -1.74 -4.27
C MET A 110 -2.63 -2.97 -5.19
N ASP A 111 -3.28 -4.06 -4.75
CA ASP A 111 -3.24 -5.37 -5.40
C ASP A 111 -1.82 -5.90 -5.71
N PHE A 112 -0.87 -5.66 -4.78
CA PHE A 112 0.54 -6.03 -4.96
C PHE A 112 0.76 -7.54 -4.86
N LYS A 113 1.03 -8.18 -6.01
CA LYS A 113 1.21 -9.63 -6.15
C LYS A 113 2.23 -9.98 -7.23
N VAL A 114 2.59 -11.26 -7.31
CA VAL A 114 3.41 -11.82 -8.39
C VAL A 114 2.49 -12.41 -9.45
N GLN A 115 2.72 -12.07 -10.71
CA GLN A 115 1.98 -12.63 -11.85
C GLN A 115 2.94 -13.10 -12.95
N GLN A 116 2.51 -14.04 -13.77
CA GLN A 116 3.34 -14.57 -14.85
C GLN A 116 2.93 -13.95 -16.19
N TYR A 117 3.89 -13.42 -16.94
CA TYR A 117 3.70 -12.93 -18.31
C TYR A 117 4.82 -13.51 -19.19
N ARG A 118 4.44 -14.09 -20.34
CA ARG A 118 5.38 -14.74 -21.29
C ARG A 118 6.36 -15.75 -20.64
N GLY A 119 5.91 -16.46 -19.60
CA GLY A 119 6.72 -17.43 -18.86
C GLY A 119 7.75 -16.82 -17.91
N HIS A 120 7.65 -15.52 -17.60
CA HIS A 120 8.49 -14.82 -16.62
C HIS A 120 7.61 -14.24 -15.51
N ASN A 121 8.12 -14.21 -14.28
CA ASN A 121 7.41 -13.64 -13.15
C ASN A 121 7.67 -12.14 -13.09
N TYR A 122 6.61 -11.36 -12.86
CA TYR A 122 6.63 -9.92 -12.67
C TYR A 122 5.97 -9.57 -11.33
N LEU A 123 6.47 -8.54 -10.68
CA LEU A 123 5.73 -7.87 -9.61
C LEU A 123 4.70 -6.95 -10.25
N THR A 124 3.47 -7.01 -9.79
CA THR A 124 2.37 -6.20 -10.34
C THR A 124 1.64 -5.48 -9.22
N PHE A 125 1.30 -4.21 -9.42
CA PHE A 125 0.46 -3.42 -8.52
C PHE A 125 -0.20 -2.26 -9.26
N TRP A 126 -1.37 -1.83 -8.79
CA TRP A 126 -1.96 -0.55 -9.15
C TRP A 126 -1.24 0.60 -8.44
N THR A 127 -1.12 1.75 -9.10
CA THR A 127 -0.64 3.01 -8.54
C THR A 127 -1.44 4.20 -9.10
N GLY A 128 -1.80 5.17 -8.25
CA GLY A 128 -2.60 6.33 -8.65
C GLY A 128 -3.12 7.14 -7.48
N SER A 129 -4.22 7.88 -7.70
CA SER A 129 -4.99 8.55 -6.64
C SER A 129 -6.23 7.71 -6.29
N ASP A 130 -6.56 7.61 -4.99
CA ASP A 130 -7.79 6.96 -4.53
C ASP A 130 -8.79 7.98 -3.98
N THR A 131 -10.09 7.76 -4.22
CA THR A 131 -11.19 8.54 -3.62
C THR A 131 -11.56 8.03 -2.22
N GLY A 132 -10.85 7.01 -1.73
CA GLY A 132 -11.23 6.13 -0.64
C GLY A 132 -12.28 5.08 -1.02
N THR A 133 -12.92 5.16 -2.20
CA THR A 133 -13.81 4.11 -2.75
C THR A 133 -13.07 3.37 -3.85
N PHE A 134 -12.75 4.08 -4.93
CA PHE A 134 -12.15 3.57 -6.16
C PHE A 134 -10.92 4.41 -6.54
N GLY A 135 -10.15 3.92 -7.51
CA GLY A 135 -8.90 4.51 -7.98
C GLY A 135 -9.04 5.25 -9.31
N SER A 136 -8.14 6.20 -9.54
CA SER A 136 -7.78 6.67 -10.88
C SER A 136 -6.26 6.56 -11.01
N GLY A 137 -5.81 5.61 -11.83
CA GLY A 137 -4.41 5.22 -11.88
C GLY A 137 -4.07 4.29 -13.05
N SER A 138 -2.98 3.53 -12.86
CA SER A 138 -2.42 2.61 -13.84
C SER A 138 -1.72 1.44 -13.13
N TYR A 139 -1.41 0.38 -13.87
CA TYR A 139 -0.87 -0.86 -13.31
C TYR A 139 0.57 -1.05 -13.74
N VAL A 140 1.49 -1.18 -12.78
CA VAL A 140 2.93 -1.27 -13.02
C VAL A 140 3.38 -2.72 -12.97
N MET A 141 4.11 -3.17 -13.99
CA MET A 141 4.82 -4.45 -14.02
C MET A 141 6.32 -4.21 -13.80
N LEU A 142 6.91 -4.77 -12.74
CA LEU A 142 8.36 -4.75 -12.51
C LEU A 142 8.99 -6.11 -12.83
N ASP A 143 10.13 -6.07 -13.53
CA ASP A 143 10.97 -7.24 -13.76
C ASP A 143 11.76 -7.67 -12.50
N SER A 144 12.48 -8.78 -12.60
CA SER A 144 13.33 -9.29 -11.50
C SER A 144 14.43 -8.31 -11.06
N ALA A 145 14.80 -7.33 -11.89
CA ALA A 145 15.74 -6.27 -11.56
C ALA A 145 15.07 -5.04 -10.92
N TYR A 146 13.77 -5.12 -10.61
CA TYR A 146 12.93 -4.03 -10.08
C TYR A 146 12.81 -2.82 -11.01
N ARG A 147 12.95 -3.05 -12.32
CA ARG A 147 12.77 -2.05 -13.37
C ARG A 147 11.35 -2.16 -13.92
N VAL A 148 10.76 -1.03 -14.28
CA VAL A 148 9.46 -1.02 -14.96
C VAL A 148 9.62 -1.68 -16.33
N TYR A 149 8.94 -2.81 -16.51
CA TYR A 149 8.85 -3.53 -17.77
C TYR A 149 7.78 -2.90 -18.66
N LYS A 150 6.56 -2.74 -18.11
CA LYS A 150 5.46 -2.00 -18.73
C LYS A 150 4.59 -1.36 -17.65
N THR A 151 3.95 -0.25 -18.00
CA THR A 151 2.76 0.26 -17.31
C THR A 151 1.57 -0.01 -18.22
N VAL A 152 0.54 -0.66 -17.69
CA VAL A 152 -0.70 -1.01 -18.39
C VAL A 152 -1.82 -0.09 -17.90
N SER A 153 -2.70 0.31 -18.82
CA SER A 153 -3.87 1.14 -18.54
C SER A 153 -5.08 0.59 -19.30
N PRO A 154 -6.32 0.89 -18.84
CA PRO A 154 -7.52 0.68 -19.64
C PRO A 154 -7.47 1.40 -20.99
N ALA A 155 -8.23 0.87 -21.94
CA ALA A 155 -8.44 1.45 -23.26
C ALA A 155 -9.40 2.65 -23.24
N ASN A 156 -9.65 3.24 -24.41
CA ASN A 156 -10.62 4.32 -24.62
C ASN A 156 -10.40 5.59 -23.76
N GLY A 157 -9.18 5.79 -23.23
CA GLY A 157 -8.85 6.93 -22.38
C GLY A 157 -9.37 6.85 -20.94
N LEU A 158 -9.90 5.68 -20.53
CA LEU A 158 -10.34 5.43 -19.17
C LEU A 158 -9.14 5.20 -18.23
N THR A 159 -9.34 5.41 -16.92
CA THR A 159 -8.26 5.23 -15.92
C THR A 159 -8.48 3.97 -15.09
N GLY A 160 -7.39 3.25 -14.80
CA GLY A 160 -7.44 2.00 -14.05
C GLY A 160 -7.84 2.24 -12.59
N ASP A 161 -8.80 1.45 -12.11
CA ASP A 161 -9.22 1.45 -10.72
C ASP A 161 -8.32 0.55 -9.85
N LEU A 162 -8.34 0.78 -8.53
CA LEU A 162 -7.44 0.18 -7.56
C LEU A 162 -7.74 -1.29 -7.22
N HIS A 163 -8.88 -1.85 -7.64
CA HIS A 163 -9.39 -3.08 -7.03
C HIS A 163 -8.79 -4.38 -7.59
N GLU A 164 -8.52 -4.48 -8.89
CA GLU A 164 -8.01 -5.71 -9.52
C GLU A 164 -7.12 -5.45 -10.73
N PHE A 165 -6.01 -6.19 -10.80
CA PHE A 165 -5.20 -6.35 -12.00
C PHE A 165 -4.83 -7.83 -12.17
N GLU A 166 -5.39 -8.53 -13.16
CA GLU A 166 -5.12 -9.96 -13.38
C GLU A 166 -4.57 -10.21 -14.79
N ILE A 167 -3.38 -10.80 -14.90
CA ILE A 167 -2.75 -11.19 -16.17
C ILE A 167 -3.21 -12.60 -16.54
N THR A 168 -3.72 -12.78 -17.75
CA THR A 168 -4.12 -14.08 -18.29
C THR A 168 -2.93 -14.82 -18.91
N ARG A 169 -2.98 -16.16 -19.00
CA ARG A 169 -2.01 -16.96 -19.79
C ARG A 169 -2.02 -16.57 -21.27
N ASN A 170 -3.14 -16.06 -21.78
CA ASN A 170 -3.26 -15.50 -23.13
C ASN A 170 -2.51 -14.18 -23.38
N ARG A 171 -1.85 -13.59 -22.36
CA ARG A 171 -1.06 -12.34 -22.41
C ARG A 171 -1.91 -11.06 -22.44
N THR A 172 -3.17 -11.15 -22.03
CA THR A 172 -4.05 -10.01 -21.78
C THR A 172 -4.06 -9.63 -20.29
N ALA A 173 -4.51 -8.42 -19.97
CA ALA A 173 -4.74 -7.95 -18.60
C ALA A 173 -6.22 -7.61 -18.39
N LEU A 174 -6.78 -8.11 -17.29
CA LEU A 174 -8.09 -7.73 -16.77
C LEU A 174 -7.92 -6.57 -15.79
N MET A 175 -8.72 -5.52 -15.95
CA MET A 175 -8.68 -4.30 -15.13
C MET A 175 -10.09 -3.83 -14.78
N THR A 176 -10.28 -3.33 -13.57
CA THR A 176 -11.51 -2.61 -13.18
C THR A 176 -11.43 -1.14 -13.58
N VAL A 177 -12.59 -0.54 -13.85
CA VAL A 177 -12.78 0.86 -14.24
C VAL A 177 -14.11 1.37 -13.65
N TYR A 178 -14.15 2.66 -13.28
CA TYR A 178 -15.37 3.35 -12.87
C TYR A 178 -15.66 4.49 -13.85
N ASP A 179 -16.82 4.46 -14.51
CA ASP A 179 -17.17 5.38 -15.60
C ASP A 179 -18.45 6.19 -15.26
N PRO A 180 -18.38 7.52 -15.06
CA PRO A 180 -19.54 8.34 -14.69
C PRO A 180 -20.59 8.38 -15.81
N THR A 181 -21.65 7.58 -15.66
CA THR A 181 -22.64 7.28 -16.70
C THR A 181 -24.02 7.85 -16.32
N PRO A 182 -24.78 8.47 -17.26
CA PRO A 182 -26.15 8.90 -16.99
C PRO A 182 -27.08 7.70 -16.74
N ALA A 183 -27.90 7.75 -15.69
CA ALA A 183 -28.85 6.70 -15.34
C ALA A 183 -30.18 7.24 -14.78
N ASN A 184 -31.25 6.45 -14.86
CA ASN A 184 -32.54 6.80 -14.26
C ASN A 184 -32.56 6.45 -12.76
N LEU A 185 -32.35 7.45 -11.92
CA LEU A 185 -32.37 7.32 -10.45
C LEU A 185 -33.66 7.86 -9.80
N SER A 186 -34.73 8.06 -10.57
CA SER A 186 -36.00 8.60 -10.06
C SER A 186 -36.66 7.74 -8.97
N ALA A 187 -36.47 6.42 -9.02
CA ALA A 187 -36.91 5.49 -7.97
C ALA A 187 -36.22 5.72 -6.61
N PHE A 188 -35.05 6.39 -6.61
CA PHE A 188 -34.26 6.74 -5.43
C PHE A 188 -34.39 8.24 -5.06
N GLY A 189 -35.38 8.94 -5.63
CA GLY A 189 -35.67 10.34 -5.30
C GLY A 189 -34.79 11.38 -6.00
N VAL A 190 -33.87 10.97 -6.89
CA VAL A 190 -33.10 11.90 -7.73
C VAL A 190 -34.02 12.49 -8.80
N VAL A 191 -34.15 13.82 -8.82
CA VAL A 191 -35.04 14.54 -9.75
C VAL A 191 -34.26 14.98 -10.98
N GLY A 192 -34.67 14.52 -12.17
CA GLY A 192 -34.03 14.85 -13.44
C GLY A 192 -33.07 13.75 -13.91
N GLN A 193 -31.96 14.14 -14.53
CA GLN A 193 -30.93 13.22 -14.99
C GLN A 193 -30.09 12.72 -13.80
N GLY A 194 -30.18 11.43 -13.49
CA GLY A 194 -29.31 10.78 -12.51
C GLY A 194 -27.96 10.38 -13.11
N TRP A 195 -27.00 10.11 -12.24
CA TRP A 195 -25.63 9.67 -12.57
C TRP A 195 -25.19 8.52 -11.67
N ILE A 196 -24.64 7.47 -12.26
CA ILE A 196 -23.95 6.38 -11.56
C ILE A 196 -22.45 6.41 -11.87
N TYR A 197 -21.62 5.93 -10.95
CA TYR A 197 -20.32 5.42 -11.37
C TYR A 197 -20.57 4.00 -11.83
N ASP A 198 -20.65 3.78 -13.14
CA ASP A 198 -20.85 2.44 -13.66
C ASP A 198 -19.56 1.63 -13.45
N SER A 199 -19.74 0.39 -13.01
CA SER A 199 -18.65 -0.53 -12.77
C SER A 199 -18.36 -1.28 -14.05
N VAL A 200 -17.21 -0.98 -14.65
CA VAL A 200 -16.76 -1.55 -15.91
C VAL A 200 -15.57 -2.46 -15.63
N PHE A 201 -15.41 -3.54 -16.40
CA PHE A 201 -14.11 -4.17 -16.54
C PHE A 201 -13.72 -4.31 -18.01
N GLN A 202 -12.42 -4.26 -18.25
CA GLN A 202 -11.83 -4.45 -19.57
C GLN A 202 -10.81 -5.58 -19.55
N GLU A 203 -10.72 -6.31 -20.66
CA GLU A 203 -9.58 -7.12 -21.04
C GLU A 203 -8.81 -6.39 -22.16
N VAL A 204 -7.52 -6.14 -21.98
CA VAL A 204 -6.65 -5.54 -23.02
C VAL A 204 -5.46 -6.44 -23.34
N ASP A 205 -4.93 -6.42 -24.56
CA ASP A 205 -3.65 -7.05 -24.87
C ASP A 205 -2.50 -6.25 -24.25
N ILE A 206 -1.63 -6.91 -23.47
CA ILE A 206 -0.56 -6.25 -22.73
C ILE A 206 0.55 -5.72 -23.66
N GLU A 207 0.69 -6.21 -24.89
CA GLU A 207 1.68 -5.66 -25.83
C GLU A 207 1.10 -4.48 -26.62
N THR A 208 -0.06 -4.64 -27.24
CA THR A 208 -0.63 -3.68 -28.21
C THR A 208 -1.49 -2.58 -27.58
N ASP A 209 -1.91 -2.74 -26.32
CA ASP A 209 -2.88 -1.89 -25.62
C ASP A 209 -4.28 -1.88 -26.31
N GLU A 210 -4.55 -2.88 -27.15
CA GLU A 210 -5.85 -3.06 -27.81
C GLU A 210 -6.90 -3.63 -26.84
N LEU A 211 -8.12 -3.08 -26.90
CA LEU A 211 -9.28 -3.59 -26.18
C LEU A 211 -9.75 -4.91 -26.79
N ILE A 212 -9.79 -5.96 -25.98
CA ILE A 212 -10.26 -7.30 -26.36
C ILE A 212 -11.72 -7.51 -25.94
N PHE A 213 -12.09 -7.00 -24.76
CA PHE A 213 -13.44 -7.15 -24.20
C PHE A 213 -13.72 -6.02 -23.21
N GLU A 214 -14.95 -5.50 -23.20
CA GLU A 214 -15.47 -4.57 -22.19
C GLU A 214 -16.83 -5.08 -21.72
N TRP A 215 -17.13 -4.92 -20.42
CA TRP A 215 -18.42 -5.27 -19.83
C TRP A 215 -18.84 -4.23 -18.80
N ARG A 216 -20.11 -3.83 -18.82
CA ARG A 216 -20.67 -2.74 -18.01
C ARG A 216 -21.76 -3.26 -17.08
N ALA A 217 -21.65 -2.99 -15.78
CA ALA A 217 -22.59 -3.52 -14.81
C ALA A 217 -24.04 -3.05 -15.05
N SER A 218 -24.24 -1.79 -15.47
CA SER A 218 -25.57 -1.22 -15.70
C SER A 218 -26.35 -1.85 -16.86
N GLU A 219 -25.69 -2.53 -17.80
CA GLU A 219 -26.32 -3.21 -18.93
C GLU A 219 -26.90 -4.58 -18.55
N HIS A 220 -26.49 -5.15 -17.41
CA HIS A 220 -26.80 -6.52 -17.01
C HIS A 220 -27.41 -6.66 -15.60
N HIS A 221 -27.19 -5.67 -14.72
CA HIS A 221 -27.73 -5.64 -13.36
C HIS A 221 -28.66 -4.45 -13.15
N GLU A 222 -29.84 -4.71 -12.59
CA GLU A 222 -30.79 -3.66 -12.24
C GLU A 222 -30.24 -2.83 -11.08
N ILE A 223 -30.30 -1.49 -11.19
CA ILE A 223 -29.80 -0.60 -10.13
C ILE A 223 -30.51 -0.88 -8.80
N GLN A 224 -31.80 -1.25 -8.83
CA GLN A 224 -32.61 -1.63 -7.65
C GLN A 224 -32.17 -2.91 -6.93
N ASP A 225 -31.30 -3.73 -7.53
CA ASP A 225 -30.77 -4.93 -6.88
C ASP A 225 -29.76 -4.61 -5.78
N THR A 226 -29.19 -3.39 -5.76
CA THR A 226 -28.18 -2.98 -4.76
C THR A 226 -28.69 -2.98 -3.32
N PHE A 227 -27.82 -3.35 -2.39
CA PHE A 227 -28.04 -3.23 -0.94
C PHE A 227 -27.46 -1.92 -0.37
N HIS A 228 -26.61 -1.24 -1.13
CA HIS A 228 -26.12 0.09 -0.77
C HIS A 228 -27.20 1.13 -1.05
N THR A 229 -27.18 2.29 -0.37
CA THR A 229 -28.18 3.35 -0.61
C THR A 229 -27.51 4.71 -0.81
N ILE A 230 -28.24 5.63 -1.43
CA ILE A 230 -27.82 7.03 -1.58
C ILE A 230 -27.54 7.67 -0.21
N GLU A 231 -28.34 7.36 0.81
CA GLU A 231 -28.14 7.86 2.18
C GLU A 231 -26.90 7.26 2.84
N ALA A 232 -26.58 5.99 2.55
CA ALA A 232 -25.36 5.34 3.03
C ALA A 232 -24.11 5.94 2.35
N GLU A 233 -24.15 6.19 1.04
CA GLU A 233 -23.05 6.89 0.34
C GLU A 233 -22.87 8.32 0.86
N ALA A 234 -23.96 9.06 1.10
CA ALA A 234 -23.91 10.41 1.69
C ALA A 234 -23.45 10.45 3.16
N GLN A 235 -23.27 9.30 3.83
CA GLN A 235 -22.63 9.20 5.15
C GLN A 235 -21.11 9.06 5.06
N ARG A 236 -20.60 8.62 3.91
CA ARG A 236 -19.18 8.40 3.65
C ARG A 236 -18.41 9.74 3.60
N PRO A 237 -17.25 9.85 4.27
CA PRO A 237 -16.35 10.97 4.06
C PRO A 237 -15.55 10.82 2.76
N ASP A 238 -15.31 11.93 2.07
CA ASP A 238 -14.30 12.07 1.02
C ASP A 238 -12.88 11.98 1.61
N THR A 239 -11.86 12.04 0.76
CA THR A 239 -10.44 12.02 1.18
C THR A 239 -10.01 13.21 2.03
N SER A 240 -10.82 14.28 2.10
CA SER A 240 -10.63 15.43 2.99
C SER A 240 -11.41 15.33 4.31
N GLY A 241 -12.12 14.21 4.54
CA GLY A 241 -12.94 13.98 5.73
C GLY A 241 -14.33 14.63 5.69
N ARG A 242 -14.77 15.17 4.54
CA ARG A 242 -16.07 15.83 4.38
C ARG A 242 -17.09 14.88 3.78
N ARG A 243 -18.32 14.88 4.29
CA ARG A 243 -19.42 14.10 3.72
C ARG A 243 -19.79 14.64 2.34
N ILE A 244 -20.07 13.74 1.42
CA ILE A 244 -20.53 14.07 0.07
C ILE A 244 -22.05 14.31 0.11
N SER A 245 -22.51 15.36 -0.56
CA SER A 245 -23.94 15.65 -0.76
C SER A 245 -24.27 15.61 -2.25
N HIS A 246 -25.57 15.58 -2.60
CA HIS A 246 -26.03 15.52 -3.99
C HIS A 246 -25.58 14.25 -4.73
N ILE A 247 -25.60 13.11 -4.02
CA ILE A 247 -25.28 11.80 -4.60
C ILE A 247 -26.26 11.48 -5.73
N GLY A 248 -25.73 11.07 -6.88
CA GLY A 248 -26.49 10.77 -8.09
C GLY A 248 -26.92 11.98 -8.91
N GLU A 249 -26.69 13.22 -8.46
CA GLU A 249 -27.14 14.44 -9.17
C GLU A 249 -26.13 14.97 -10.22
N SER A 250 -24.87 14.49 -10.21
CA SER A 250 -23.82 14.94 -11.15
C SER A 250 -22.75 13.86 -11.41
N PRO A 251 -21.93 13.96 -12.47
CA PRO A 251 -20.82 13.02 -12.71
C PRO A 251 -19.77 13.01 -11.59
N GLN A 252 -19.59 14.13 -10.88
CA GLN A 252 -18.62 14.25 -9.78
C GLN A 252 -19.17 13.79 -8.42
N THR A 253 -20.46 13.51 -8.35
CA THR A 253 -21.16 12.97 -7.17
C THR A 253 -21.96 11.72 -7.55
N ALA A 254 -21.57 11.03 -8.62
CA ALA A 254 -22.33 9.92 -9.16
C ALA A 254 -22.45 8.78 -8.12
N TRP A 255 -23.51 7.99 -8.22
CA TRP A 255 -23.77 6.95 -7.22
C TRP A 255 -23.09 5.63 -7.61
N ASP A 256 -22.22 5.13 -6.75
CA ASP A 256 -21.64 3.79 -6.88
C ASP A 256 -22.66 2.74 -6.41
N PHE A 257 -23.40 2.16 -7.36
CA PHE A 257 -24.48 1.22 -7.06
C PHE A 257 -24.02 -0.24 -7.04
N PHE A 258 -22.91 -0.58 -7.69
CA PHE A 258 -22.46 -1.95 -7.92
C PHE A 258 -21.14 -2.28 -7.22
N HIS A 259 -20.15 -1.38 -7.25
CA HIS A 259 -18.83 -1.52 -6.64
C HIS A 259 -18.14 -2.85 -6.97
N ILE A 260 -17.61 -2.94 -8.19
CA ILE A 260 -16.76 -4.05 -8.63
C ILE A 260 -15.44 -4.09 -7.83
N ASN A 261 -15.05 -5.27 -7.33
CA ASN A 261 -13.84 -5.38 -6.49
C ASN A 261 -12.95 -6.61 -6.70
N SER A 262 -13.35 -7.53 -7.56
CA SER A 262 -12.46 -8.58 -8.10
C SER A 262 -13.04 -9.18 -9.37
N ILE A 263 -12.15 -9.45 -10.32
CA ILE A 263 -12.46 -10.11 -11.59
C ILE A 263 -11.45 -11.23 -11.86
N GLN A 264 -11.90 -12.28 -12.55
CA GLN A 264 -11.06 -13.39 -13.00
C GLN A 264 -11.65 -13.95 -14.30
N LYS A 265 -10.80 -14.37 -15.23
CA LYS A 265 -11.19 -15.12 -16.43
C LYS A 265 -10.83 -16.59 -16.24
N ASP A 266 -11.74 -17.49 -16.57
CA ASP A 266 -11.40 -18.89 -16.79
C ASP A 266 -11.02 -19.09 -18.25
N GLU A 267 -9.74 -19.36 -18.51
CA GLU A 267 -9.21 -19.38 -19.87
C GLU A 267 -9.52 -20.65 -20.67
N GLU A 268 -10.09 -21.68 -20.02
CA GLU A 268 -10.57 -22.89 -20.71
C GLU A 268 -11.94 -22.66 -21.33
N THR A 269 -12.80 -21.91 -20.64
CA THR A 269 -14.18 -21.64 -21.05
C THR A 269 -14.36 -20.25 -21.68
N GLY A 270 -13.43 -19.34 -21.39
CA GLY A 270 -13.46 -17.92 -21.76
C GLY A 270 -14.36 -17.07 -20.85
N ASN A 271 -15.06 -17.66 -19.89
CA ASN A 271 -15.98 -16.93 -19.00
C ASN A 271 -15.23 -16.01 -18.03
N TYR A 272 -15.94 -14.99 -17.56
CA TYR A 272 -15.50 -14.12 -16.48
C TYR A 272 -16.30 -14.35 -15.21
N TYR A 273 -15.65 -14.22 -14.06
CA TYR A 273 -16.28 -14.17 -12.75
C TYR A 273 -16.05 -12.79 -12.15
N VAL A 274 -17.13 -12.13 -11.71
CA VAL A 274 -17.11 -10.77 -11.18
C VAL A 274 -17.70 -10.74 -9.79
N SER A 275 -17.03 -10.09 -8.83
CA SER A 275 -17.57 -9.80 -7.50
C SER A 275 -18.06 -8.37 -7.42
N SER A 276 -19.30 -8.21 -6.96
CA SER A 276 -19.92 -6.93 -6.61
C SER A 276 -20.10 -6.81 -5.11
N ARG A 277 -19.46 -5.80 -4.52
CA ARG A 277 -19.57 -5.49 -3.09
C ARG A 277 -20.99 -5.08 -2.71
N TYR A 278 -21.70 -4.34 -3.57
CA TYR A 278 -23.02 -3.77 -3.24
C TYR A 278 -24.21 -4.59 -3.70
N MET A 279 -24.04 -5.54 -4.63
CA MET A 279 -25.05 -6.55 -4.93
C MET A 279 -24.99 -7.76 -3.97
N HIS A 280 -23.93 -7.86 -3.15
CA HIS A 280 -23.60 -9.02 -2.30
C HIS A 280 -23.50 -10.31 -3.12
N ALA A 281 -22.91 -10.22 -4.31
CA ALA A 281 -23.04 -11.25 -5.33
C ALA A 281 -21.77 -11.51 -6.14
N VAL A 282 -21.66 -12.73 -6.64
CA VAL A 282 -20.67 -13.18 -7.63
C VAL A 282 -21.41 -13.61 -8.89
N THR A 283 -21.03 -13.06 -10.04
CA THR A 283 -21.68 -13.31 -11.35
C THR A 283 -20.72 -14.07 -12.28
N CYS A 284 -21.16 -15.20 -12.88
CA CYS A 284 -20.48 -15.79 -14.06
C CYS A 284 -21.04 -15.14 -15.33
N ILE A 285 -20.14 -14.72 -16.21
CA ILE A 285 -20.41 -13.97 -17.44
C ILE A 285 -19.80 -14.73 -18.61
N SER A 286 -20.53 -14.89 -19.71
CA SER A 286 -20.06 -15.55 -20.92
C SER A 286 -18.97 -14.74 -21.63
N PRO A 287 -18.21 -15.32 -22.57
CA PRO A 287 -17.27 -14.57 -23.41
C PRO A 287 -17.93 -13.48 -24.28
N ARG A 288 -19.28 -13.46 -24.35
CA ARG A 288 -20.09 -12.48 -25.08
C ARG A 288 -20.73 -11.42 -24.18
N GLY A 289 -20.55 -11.51 -22.85
CA GLY A 289 -21.17 -10.60 -21.86
C GLY A 289 -22.47 -11.13 -21.23
N ASP A 290 -23.01 -12.28 -21.66
CA ASP A 290 -24.25 -12.82 -21.10
C ASP A 290 -24.07 -13.23 -19.63
N VAL A 291 -25.00 -12.86 -18.74
CA VAL A 291 -25.01 -13.37 -17.36
C VAL A 291 -25.48 -14.83 -17.36
N LEU A 292 -24.61 -15.74 -16.92
CA LEU A 292 -24.84 -17.18 -16.90
C LEU A 292 -25.44 -17.65 -15.56
N TRP A 293 -24.90 -17.16 -14.44
CA TRP A 293 -25.48 -17.36 -13.11
C TRP A 293 -25.02 -16.30 -12.12
N ILE A 294 -25.77 -16.18 -11.02
CA ILE A 294 -25.46 -15.29 -9.89
C ILE A 294 -25.48 -16.11 -8.59
N LEU A 295 -24.41 -16.02 -7.80
CA LEU A 295 -24.30 -16.56 -6.45
C LEU A 295 -24.42 -15.43 -5.43
N GLY A 296 -25.33 -15.56 -4.46
CA GLY A 296 -25.59 -14.53 -3.45
C GLY A 296 -26.48 -13.38 -3.95
N GLY A 297 -26.72 -12.40 -3.08
CA GLY A 297 -27.52 -11.22 -3.36
C GLY A 297 -29.03 -11.47 -3.57
N LYS A 298 -29.74 -10.44 -4.04
CA LYS A 298 -31.20 -10.52 -4.29
C LYS A 298 -31.57 -11.46 -5.45
N ARG A 299 -30.66 -11.67 -6.39
CA ARG A 299 -30.82 -12.51 -7.59
C ARG A 299 -30.04 -13.82 -7.51
N ASN A 300 -29.80 -14.33 -6.30
CA ASN A 300 -29.14 -15.62 -6.09
C ASN A 300 -29.86 -16.77 -6.83
N HIS A 301 -29.12 -17.53 -7.65
CA HIS A 301 -29.63 -18.71 -8.37
C HIS A 301 -29.35 -20.03 -7.64
N PHE A 302 -28.58 -20.04 -6.53
CA PHE A 302 -28.12 -21.27 -5.88
C PHE A 302 -28.93 -21.64 -4.63
N THR A 303 -29.28 -22.93 -4.50
CA THR A 303 -29.81 -23.48 -3.23
C THR A 303 -28.64 -23.72 -2.26
N ASP A 304 -28.64 -23.03 -1.13
CA ASP A 304 -27.62 -23.19 -0.09
C ASP A 304 -27.86 -24.48 0.73
N LEU A 305 -26.87 -25.36 0.77
CA LEU A 305 -26.88 -26.64 1.50
C LEU A 305 -26.17 -26.55 2.87
N SER A 306 -25.86 -25.34 3.33
CA SER A 306 -25.08 -25.01 4.51
C SER A 306 -25.80 -24.00 5.42
N GLN A 307 -27.13 -24.02 5.41
CA GLN A 307 -28.01 -23.19 6.26
C GLN A 307 -27.86 -21.68 5.99
N GLY A 308 -27.62 -21.31 4.74
CA GLY A 308 -27.37 -19.94 4.28
C GLY A 308 -25.90 -19.52 4.32
N ARG A 309 -25.01 -20.31 4.93
CA ARG A 309 -23.62 -19.91 5.21
C ARG A 309 -22.70 -19.89 3.98
N ALA A 310 -23.15 -20.37 2.83
CA ALA A 310 -22.46 -20.28 1.55
C ALA A 310 -22.97 -19.11 0.68
N THR A 311 -24.21 -18.63 0.88
CA THR A 311 -24.81 -17.55 0.06
C THR A 311 -25.15 -16.27 0.83
N ASN A 312 -24.96 -16.21 2.16
CA ASN A 312 -25.26 -15.05 3.00
C ASN A 312 -24.09 -14.05 3.16
N PHE A 313 -23.00 -14.23 2.41
CA PHE A 313 -21.88 -13.30 2.46
C PHE A 313 -22.32 -11.88 2.04
N SER A 314 -21.62 -10.86 2.54
CA SER A 314 -21.96 -9.47 2.25
C SER A 314 -20.74 -8.56 2.19
N PHE A 315 -20.80 -7.56 1.31
CA PHE A 315 -19.71 -6.62 1.04
C PHE A 315 -18.37 -7.29 0.71
N GLN A 316 -18.42 -8.51 0.15
CA GLN A 316 -17.29 -9.43 0.00
C GLN A 316 -16.24 -8.94 -1.00
N HIS A 317 -14.98 -9.34 -0.80
CA HIS A 317 -13.83 -9.00 -1.66
C HIS A 317 -13.07 -10.24 -2.13
N HIS A 318 -12.22 -10.05 -3.15
CA HIS A 318 -11.23 -11.03 -3.62
C HIS A 318 -11.84 -12.43 -3.85
N MET A 319 -12.86 -12.46 -4.71
CA MET A 319 -13.38 -13.72 -5.22
C MET A 319 -12.39 -14.32 -6.22
N ARG A 320 -12.18 -15.63 -6.11
CA ARG A 320 -11.48 -16.47 -7.09
C ARG A 320 -12.21 -17.82 -7.24
N MET A 321 -12.46 -18.21 -8.49
CA MET A 321 -12.86 -19.54 -8.90
C MET A 321 -11.62 -20.42 -9.07
N HIS A 322 -11.72 -21.66 -8.60
CA HIS A 322 -10.70 -22.70 -8.64
C HIS A 322 -11.24 -23.92 -9.42
N GLU A 323 -10.43 -24.98 -9.47
CA GLU A 323 -10.85 -26.28 -10.02
C GLU A 323 -12.03 -26.87 -9.23
N ASN A 324 -12.74 -27.81 -9.85
CA ASN A 324 -13.92 -28.49 -9.27
C ASN A 324 -15.00 -27.50 -8.76
N ASN A 325 -15.20 -26.41 -9.48
CA ASN A 325 -16.20 -25.36 -9.21
C ASN A 325 -16.15 -24.84 -7.75
N THR A 326 -14.94 -24.71 -7.20
CA THR A 326 -14.75 -24.20 -5.85
C THR A 326 -14.44 -22.70 -5.90
N VAL A 327 -15.23 -21.89 -5.19
CA VAL A 327 -15.04 -20.44 -5.06
C VAL A 327 -14.40 -20.14 -3.70
N THR A 328 -13.39 -19.28 -3.70
CA THR A 328 -12.94 -18.60 -2.47
C THR A 328 -13.31 -17.13 -2.52
N LEU A 329 -13.76 -16.57 -1.40
CA LEU A 329 -14.03 -15.13 -1.25
C LEU A 329 -13.81 -14.68 0.19
N PHE A 330 -13.52 -13.40 0.40
CA PHE A 330 -13.42 -12.79 1.72
C PHE A 330 -14.75 -12.12 2.06
N ASP A 331 -15.51 -12.70 2.99
CA ASP A 331 -16.82 -12.21 3.46
C ASP A 331 -16.59 -11.14 4.54
N ASN A 332 -16.78 -9.87 4.15
CA ASN A 332 -16.56 -8.72 5.03
C ASN A 332 -17.65 -8.59 6.10
N GLY A 333 -18.90 -8.91 5.78
CA GLY A 333 -20.00 -8.89 6.76
C GLY A 333 -20.45 -7.49 7.23
N LYS A 334 -19.94 -6.41 6.62
CA LYS A 334 -20.14 -5.03 7.09
C LYS A 334 -19.88 -3.99 6.00
N TYR A 335 -20.68 -2.93 5.96
CA TYR A 335 -20.38 -1.72 5.18
C TYR A 335 -19.62 -0.67 6.00
N ASP A 336 -20.23 -0.22 7.10
CA ASP A 336 -19.72 0.78 8.03
C ASP A 336 -20.20 0.49 9.47
N HIS A 337 -19.93 1.39 10.42
CA HIS A 337 -20.31 1.23 11.83
C HIS A 337 -21.82 1.19 12.14
N LEU A 338 -22.70 1.47 11.17
CA LEU A 338 -24.15 1.47 11.32
C LEU A 338 -24.80 0.24 10.68
N PHE A 339 -24.10 -0.41 9.75
CA PHE A 339 -24.56 -1.59 9.02
C PHE A 339 -23.63 -2.79 9.26
N GLU A 340 -23.88 -3.50 10.37
CA GLU A 340 -23.23 -4.76 10.73
C GLU A 340 -24.14 -5.94 10.36
N ASN A 341 -23.78 -6.68 9.32
CA ASN A 341 -24.56 -7.79 8.77
C ASN A 341 -24.10 -9.16 9.31
N ALA A 342 -22.90 -9.22 9.88
CA ALA A 342 -22.31 -10.41 10.52
C ALA A 342 -21.62 -10.04 11.84
N GLU A 343 -21.34 -11.05 12.68
CA GLU A 343 -20.61 -10.88 13.95
C GLU A 343 -19.10 -10.65 13.74
N TYR A 344 -18.53 -11.27 12.69
CA TYR A 344 -17.12 -11.18 12.30
C TYR A 344 -16.97 -11.42 10.79
N SER A 345 -15.85 -10.98 10.22
CA SER A 345 -15.46 -11.28 8.84
C SER A 345 -14.78 -12.64 8.76
N ARG A 346 -14.84 -13.26 7.58
CA ARG A 346 -14.35 -14.63 7.37
C ARG A 346 -13.89 -14.87 5.93
N GLY A 347 -12.77 -15.57 5.76
CA GLY A 347 -12.39 -16.13 4.46
C GLY A 347 -13.17 -17.41 4.20
N LEU A 348 -13.76 -17.58 3.02
CA LEU A 348 -14.64 -18.71 2.68
C LEU A 348 -14.08 -19.59 1.57
N VAL A 349 -14.43 -20.88 1.64
CA VAL A 349 -14.29 -21.86 0.56
C VAL A 349 -15.67 -22.48 0.33
N ILE A 350 -16.24 -22.28 -0.86
CA ILE A 350 -17.59 -22.70 -1.23
C ILE A 350 -17.49 -23.62 -2.45
N SER A 351 -18.10 -24.81 -2.40
CA SER A 351 -18.23 -25.70 -3.56
C SER A 351 -19.58 -25.48 -4.24
N LEU A 352 -19.57 -25.39 -5.58
CA LEU A 352 -20.76 -25.19 -6.40
C LEU A 352 -21.06 -26.43 -7.25
N ASP A 353 -22.30 -26.94 -7.13
CA ASP A 353 -22.88 -27.89 -8.07
C ASP A 353 -23.65 -27.09 -9.12
N LEU A 354 -23.06 -26.88 -10.30
CA LEU A 354 -23.64 -26.08 -11.38
C LEU A 354 -24.77 -26.80 -12.14
N GLU A 355 -24.86 -28.14 -12.03
CA GLU A 355 -25.97 -28.89 -12.63
C GLU A 355 -27.24 -28.79 -11.78
N LYS A 356 -27.08 -28.89 -10.46
CA LYS A 356 -28.20 -28.81 -9.49
C LYS A 356 -28.44 -27.39 -8.97
N MET A 357 -27.58 -26.43 -9.36
CA MET A 357 -27.53 -25.07 -8.84
C MET A 357 -27.56 -25.05 -7.31
N THR A 358 -26.59 -25.71 -6.67
CA THR A 358 -26.45 -25.72 -5.21
C THR A 358 -25.08 -25.25 -4.75
N ALA A 359 -25.02 -24.63 -3.56
CA ALA A 359 -23.81 -24.09 -2.97
C ALA A 359 -23.60 -24.69 -1.56
N THR A 360 -22.38 -25.15 -1.28
CA THR A 360 -22.01 -25.75 0.01
C THR A 360 -20.77 -25.09 0.58
N LEU A 361 -20.82 -24.64 1.83
CA LEU A 361 -19.65 -24.15 2.56
C LEU A 361 -18.75 -25.35 2.89
N VAL A 362 -17.54 -25.34 2.35
CA VAL A 362 -16.52 -26.37 2.59
C VAL A 362 -15.67 -26.01 3.81
N GLN A 363 -15.26 -24.75 3.91
CA GLN A 363 -14.42 -24.25 5.00
C GLN A 363 -14.62 -22.74 5.19
N GLU A 364 -14.43 -22.28 6.44
CA GLU A 364 -14.31 -20.86 6.77
C GLU A 364 -13.06 -20.60 7.63
N TYR A 365 -12.52 -19.40 7.53
CA TYR A 365 -11.33 -18.95 8.25
C TYR A 365 -11.63 -17.62 8.96
N VAL A 366 -11.53 -17.62 10.30
CA VAL A 366 -11.94 -16.50 11.15
C VAL A 366 -10.73 -15.95 11.92
N HIS A 367 -10.61 -14.63 12.01
CA HIS A 367 -9.54 -13.98 12.77
C HIS A 367 -9.60 -14.42 14.25
N PRO A 368 -8.48 -14.73 14.94
CA PRO A 368 -8.49 -15.12 16.36
C PRO A 368 -9.35 -14.22 17.27
N ASP A 369 -9.13 -12.90 17.20
CA ASP A 369 -9.92 -11.87 17.89
C ASP A 369 -11.37 -11.65 17.36
N HIS A 370 -11.88 -12.47 16.43
CA HIS A 370 -13.23 -12.35 15.83
C HIS A 370 -13.52 -10.94 15.29
N ARG A 371 -12.65 -10.45 14.40
CA ARG A 371 -12.72 -9.08 13.86
C ARG A 371 -13.73 -8.94 12.73
N LEU A 372 -14.48 -7.83 12.75
CA LEU A 372 -15.39 -7.42 11.69
C LEU A 372 -14.78 -6.25 10.89
N VAL A 373 -14.49 -6.51 9.61
CA VAL A 373 -13.68 -5.70 8.69
C VAL A 373 -14.56 -5.15 7.55
N GLY A 374 -14.89 -3.87 7.58
CA GLY A 374 -15.87 -3.29 6.63
C GLY A 374 -15.41 -3.11 5.17
N SER A 375 -14.14 -3.31 4.83
CA SER A 375 -13.66 -3.20 3.44
C SER A 375 -12.33 -3.93 3.21
N GLN A 376 -12.04 -4.22 1.94
CA GLN A 376 -10.79 -4.82 1.47
C GLN A 376 -10.58 -6.23 2.06
N GLY A 377 -9.41 -6.81 1.82
CA GLY A 377 -9.03 -8.14 2.30
C GLY A 377 -8.91 -9.17 1.18
N SER A 378 -8.27 -10.28 1.50
CA SER A 378 -8.00 -11.39 0.57
C SER A 378 -8.04 -12.72 1.30
N ILE A 379 -8.43 -13.77 0.56
CA ILE A 379 -8.15 -15.16 0.89
C ILE A 379 -7.34 -15.76 -0.26
N GLN A 380 -6.25 -16.45 0.06
CA GLN A 380 -5.41 -17.17 -0.88
C GLN A 380 -5.19 -18.60 -0.37
N LEU A 381 -5.60 -19.61 -1.15
CA LEU A 381 -5.16 -20.98 -0.92
C LEU A 381 -3.71 -21.13 -1.40
N LEU A 382 -2.87 -21.77 -0.61
CA LEU A 382 -1.44 -21.98 -0.87
C LEU A 382 -1.25 -23.39 -1.48
N PRO A 383 -1.10 -23.53 -2.83
CA PRO A 383 -1.28 -24.82 -3.49
C PRO A 383 -0.29 -25.91 -3.04
N GLU A 384 0.94 -25.52 -2.71
CA GLU A 384 2.00 -26.43 -2.25
C GLU A 384 1.68 -27.12 -0.89
N SER A 385 0.74 -26.57 -0.11
CA SER A 385 0.46 -27.03 1.26
C SER A 385 -1.03 -27.22 1.59
N GLY A 386 -1.94 -26.78 0.73
CA GLY A 386 -3.40 -26.78 0.96
C GLY A 386 -3.88 -25.77 2.01
N ARG A 387 -2.97 -25.01 2.62
CA ARG A 387 -3.26 -23.99 3.65
C ARG A 387 -3.97 -22.77 3.08
N ALA A 388 -4.52 -21.94 3.94
CA ALA A 388 -5.07 -20.64 3.56
C ALA A 388 -4.31 -19.48 4.22
N LEU A 389 -4.02 -18.44 3.46
CA LEU A 389 -3.65 -17.13 3.96
C LEU A 389 -4.87 -16.21 3.86
N VAL A 390 -5.19 -15.51 4.95
CA VAL A 390 -6.21 -14.44 4.96
C VAL A 390 -5.54 -13.12 5.29
N GLY A 391 -5.67 -12.13 4.40
CA GLY A 391 -5.30 -10.74 4.64
C GLY A 391 -6.52 -9.94 5.08
N TRP A 392 -6.45 -9.26 6.24
CA TRP A 392 -7.60 -8.61 6.86
C TRP A 392 -7.85 -7.17 6.39
N GLY A 393 -7.25 -6.76 5.26
CA GLY A 393 -7.66 -5.57 4.50
C GLY A 393 -7.54 -4.25 5.26
N TYR A 394 -8.69 -3.66 5.58
CA TYR A 394 -8.78 -2.45 6.41
C TYR A 394 -8.13 -2.65 7.79
N VAL A 395 -8.17 -3.88 8.34
CA VAL A 395 -7.39 -4.25 9.52
C VAL A 395 -5.97 -4.62 9.07
N PRO A 396 -4.92 -3.93 9.57
CA PRO A 396 -3.53 -4.16 9.16
C PRO A 396 -2.96 -5.42 9.83
N ALA A 397 -3.48 -6.58 9.44
CA ALA A 397 -3.05 -7.90 9.90
C ALA A 397 -3.22 -8.95 8.79
N TYR A 398 -2.57 -10.10 8.95
CA TYR A 398 -2.82 -11.30 8.16
C TYR A 398 -2.60 -12.57 9.00
N THR A 399 -3.29 -13.64 8.63
CA THR A 399 -3.29 -14.91 9.37
C THR A 399 -3.15 -16.08 8.39
N GLU A 400 -2.21 -16.99 8.64
CA GLU A 400 -2.08 -18.27 7.92
C GLU A 400 -2.75 -19.37 8.75
N PHE A 401 -3.58 -20.19 8.10
CA PHE A 401 -4.35 -21.29 8.67
C PHE A 401 -3.98 -22.63 8.02
N ASP A 402 -4.08 -23.74 8.76
CA ASP A 402 -4.01 -25.06 8.13
C ASP A 402 -5.33 -25.47 7.46
N THR A 403 -5.31 -26.63 6.81
CA THR A 403 -6.45 -27.18 6.06
C THR A 403 -7.69 -27.42 6.93
N GLN A 404 -7.55 -27.48 8.25
CA GLN A 404 -8.64 -27.67 9.21
C GLN A 404 -9.24 -26.34 9.69
N GLY A 405 -8.61 -25.20 9.37
CA GLY A 405 -9.03 -23.88 9.85
C GLY A 405 -8.35 -23.48 11.16
N GLU A 406 -7.35 -24.24 11.63
CA GLU A 406 -6.56 -23.87 12.80
C GLU A 406 -5.50 -22.82 12.43
N VAL A 407 -5.40 -21.79 13.26
CA VAL A 407 -4.43 -20.70 13.05
C VAL A 407 -3.01 -21.24 13.22
N LEU A 408 -2.14 -20.98 12.25
CA LEU A 408 -0.71 -21.29 12.34
C LEU A 408 0.07 -20.05 12.77
N CYS A 409 -0.08 -18.97 12.01
CA CYS A 409 0.61 -17.72 12.24
C CYS A 409 -0.36 -16.56 12.14
N ASP A 410 -0.23 -15.61 13.06
CA ASP A 410 -1.10 -14.44 13.15
C ASP A 410 -0.23 -13.21 13.37
N VAL A 411 -0.32 -12.24 12.45
CA VAL A 411 0.69 -11.19 12.31
C VAL A 411 0.05 -9.83 12.16
N HIS A 412 0.41 -8.90 13.05
CA HIS A 412 -0.04 -7.52 13.02
C HIS A 412 1.03 -6.63 12.37
N ILE A 413 0.60 -5.76 11.46
CA ILE A 413 1.41 -4.72 10.78
C ILE A 413 1.31 -3.37 11.53
N ALA A 414 0.26 -3.18 12.34
CA ALA A 414 0.11 -2.02 13.23
C ALA A 414 -0.69 -2.38 14.50
N PRO A 415 -0.64 -1.57 15.58
CA PRO A 415 -1.25 -1.87 16.88
C PRO A 415 -2.77 -2.09 16.84
N SER A 416 -3.24 -3.16 17.49
CA SER A 416 -4.65 -3.55 17.44
C SER A 416 -5.62 -2.59 18.14
N ILE A 417 -5.14 -1.74 19.05
CA ILE A 417 -5.95 -0.69 19.68
C ILE A 417 -6.41 0.41 18.69
N PHE A 418 -5.76 0.55 17.53
CA PHE A 418 -6.08 1.59 16.53
C PHE A 418 -6.69 1.05 15.22
N TRP A 419 -6.90 -0.26 15.09
CA TRP A 419 -7.39 -0.87 13.84
C TRP A 419 -8.71 -0.29 13.33
N GLY A 420 -9.64 0.02 14.23
CA GLY A 420 -10.94 0.62 13.87
C GLY A 420 -10.87 2.03 13.27
N LEU A 421 -9.68 2.65 13.22
CA LEU A 421 -9.48 4.01 12.72
C LEU A 421 -8.93 4.06 11.28
N GLY A 422 -8.49 2.93 10.72
CA GLY A 422 -7.95 2.85 9.35
C GLY A 422 -6.67 3.65 9.10
N TRP A 423 -5.94 3.97 10.17
CA TRP A 423 -4.70 4.78 10.18
C TRP A 423 -3.55 4.09 9.45
N VAL A 424 -3.51 2.77 9.54
CA VAL A 424 -2.69 1.85 8.76
C VAL A 424 -3.63 0.73 8.29
N LYS A 425 -3.49 0.32 7.03
CA LYS A 425 -4.25 -0.78 6.37
C LYS A 425 -3.40 -1.35 5.23
N SER A 426 -3.76 -2.51 4.70
CA SER A 426 -3.14 -3.06 3.47
C SER A 426 -4.24 -3.67 2.61
N TYR A 427 -4.30 -3.32 1.33
CA TYR A 427 -5.48 -3.61 0.51
C TYR A 427 -5.76 -5.12 0.38
N ARG A 428 -4.72 -5.89 0.07
CA ARG A 428 -4.70 -7.36 0.07
C ARG A 428 -3.33 -7.82 0.58
N THR A 429 -3.25 -9.06 1.04
CA THR A 429 -1.98 -9.72 1.38
C THR A 429 -1.89 -11.04 0.63
N PHE A 430 -0.74 -11.30 0.03
CA PHE A 430 -0.46 -12.51 -0.73
C PHE A 430 0.85 -13.16 -0.28
N ARG A 431 1.02 -14.43 -0.62
CA ARG A 431 2.23 -15.19 -0.32
C ARG A 431 2.60 -16.15 -1.45
N THR A 432 3.89 -16.19 -1.80
CA THR A 432 4.42 -17.11 -2.80
C THR A 432 5.94 -17.32 -2.68
N SER A 433 6.40 -18.50 -3.08
CA SER A 433 7.80 -18.91 -3.23
C SER A 433 8.42 -18.48 -4.57
N SER A 434 7.61 -18.01 -5.53
CA SER A 434 8.00 -17.91 -6.96
C SER A 434 8.79 -16.67 -7.35
N TRP A 435 8.91 -15.67 -6.48
CA TRP A 435 9.65 -14.43 -6.80
C TRP A 435 11.15 -14.57 -6.58
N VAL A 436 11.93 -14.17 -7.58
CA VAL A 436 13.40 -14.08 -7.51
C VAL A 436 13.83 -12.67 -7.91
N GLY A 437 14.24 -11.88 -6.92
CA GLY A 437 14.76 -10.53 -7.08
C GLY A 437 16.27 -10.53 -7.31
N LYS A 438 16.69 -9.87 -8.40
CA LYS A 438 18.06 -9.73 -8.92
C LYS A 438 18.38 -8.23 -9.17
N PRO A 439 18.39 -7.39 -8.12
CA PRO A 439 18.59 -5.94 -8.26
C PRO A 439 19.94 -5.62 -8.90
N THR A 440 19.98 -4.62 -9.78
CA THR A 440 21.23 -4.22 -10.47
C THR A 440 22.02 -3.12 -9.75
N THR A 441 21.56 -2.65 -8.60
CA THR A 441 22.37 -1.80 -7.70
C THR A 441 23.43 -2.67 -7.01
N PRO A 442 24.59 -2.12 -6.59
CA PRO A 442 25.46 -2.85 -5.68
C PRO A 442 24.79 -3.02 -4.30
N PRO A 443 25.17 -4.04 -3.51
CA PRO A 443 24.83 -4.10 -2.10
C PRO A 443 25.36 -2.86 -1.35
N ASP A 444 24.57 -2.39 -0.39
CA ASP A 444 24.92 -1.23 0.43
C ASP A 444 25.81 -1.66 1.61
N LEU A 445 26.86 -0.89 1.87
CA LEU A 445 27.78 -1.08 3.00
C LEU A 445 27.79 0.18 3.85
N TYR A 446 27.55 0.06 5.15
CA TYR A 446 27.73 1.14 6.12
C TYR A 446 28.86 0.80 7.09
N LEU A 447 29.84 1.69 7.19
CA LEU A 447 30.94 1.59 8.14
C LEU A 447 31.11 2.91 8.87
N ARG A 448 31.05 2.84 10.21
CA ARG A 448 31.52 3.92 11.09
C ARG A 448 32.73 3.40 11.90
N PRO A 449 33.94 3.95 11.72
CA PRO A 449 35.17 3.34 12.27
C PRO A 449 35.14 3.12 13.79
N ARG A 450 34.64 4.12 14.52
CA ARG A 450 34.51 4.10 15.99
C ARG A 450 33.42 3.16 16.54
N ASP A 451 32.53 2.66 15.70
CA ASP A 451 31.50 1.69 16.10
C ASP A 451 32.04 0.25 15.89
N GLU A 452 33.28 0.10 15.36
CA GLU A 452 34.02 -1.14 15.09
C GLU A 452 33.24 -2.20 14.31
N ARG A 453 32.24 -1.77 13.54
CA ARG A 453 31.29 -2.62 12.85
C ARG A 453 30.97 -2.11 11.45
N ALA A 454 30.85 -3.06 10.53
CA ALA A 454 30.34 -2.84 9.18
C ALA A 454 28.97 -3.54 9.04
N TYR A 455 28.01 -2.87 8.41
CA TYR A 455 26.67 -3.36 8.16
C TYR A 455 26.44 -3.48 6.65
N VAL A 456 25.80 -4.56 6.20
CA VAL A 456 25.54 -4.83 4.78
C VAL A 456 24.09 -5.26 4.58
N SER A 457 23.48 -4.76 3.51
CA SER A 457 22.14 -5.15 3.04
C SER A 457 22.05 -5.00 1.53
N TRP A 458 21.02 -5.58 0.89
CA TRP A 458 20.78 -5.39 -0.53
C TRP A 458 19.29 -5.47 -0.83
N ASN A 459 18.67 -4.30 -1.04
CA ASN A 459 17.23 -4.17 -1.25
C ASN A 459 16.78 -4.98 -2.48
N GLY A 460 16.00 -6.03 -2.26
CA GLY A 460 15.47 -6.92 -3.29
C GLY A 460 16.33 -8.13 -3.68
N ALA A 461 17.54 -8.30 -3.13
CA ALA A 461 18.38 -9.44 -3.53
C ALA A 461 17.97 -10.74 -2.80
N THR A 462 17.20 -11.58 -3.48
CA THR A 462 16.65 -12.82 -2.88
C THR A 462 17.63 -14.00 -2.91
N GLU A 463 18.61 -14.00 -3.82
CA GLU A 463 19.53 -15.13 -4.02
C GLU A 463 20.75 -15.13 -3.09
N VAL A 464 20.94 -14.06 -2.29
CA VAL A 464 22.10 -13.95 -1.39
C VAL A 464 21.99 -14.93 -0.23
N HIS A 465 22.86 -15.95 -0.24
CA HIS A 465 22.95 -16.95 0.83
C HIS A 465 24.05 -16.62 1.84
N THR A 466 25.18 -16.06 1.38
CA THR A 466 26.36 -15.80 2.20
C THR A 466 26.97 -14.44 1.88
N TRP A 467 27.32 -13.69 2.93
CA TRP A 467 28.13 -12.47 2.85
C TRP A 467 29.58 -12.80 3.18
N VAL A 468 30.51 -12.28 2.37
CA VAL A 468 31.96 -12.43 2.60
C VAL A 468 32.60 -11.05 2.71
N LEU A 469 33.04 -10.69 3.91
CA LEU A 469 33.85 -9.50 4.13
C LEU A 469 35.24 -9.76 3.55
N GLN A 470 35.66 -8.93 2.62
CA GLN A 470 36.97 -8.98 1.98
C GLN A 470 37.78 -7.73 2.27
N GLY A 471 39.10 -7.88 2.33
CA GLY A 471 40.01 -6.77 2.57
C GLY A 471 41.23 -6.78 1.66
N ARG A 472 41.78 -5.59 1.41
CA ARG A 472 43.08 -5.40 0.74
C ARG A 472 43.96 -4.41 1.51
N ALA A 473 45.22 -4.79 1.68
CA ALA A 473 46.28 -3.91 2.15
C ALA A 473 46.96 -3.19 0.97
N GLU A 474 47.43 -1.96 1.19
CA GLU A 474 48.19 -1.20 0.19
C GLU A 474 49.64 -1.70 0.11
N THR A 475 50.18 -1.72 -1.10
CA THR A 475 51.62 -1.53 -1.37
C THR A 475 51.90 -0.02 -1.55
N GLU A 476 53.13 0.43 -1.24
CA GLU A 476 53.49 1.87 -1.29
C GLU A 476 53.18 2.58 -2.63
N THR A 477 53.09 1.82 -3.72
CA THR A 477 52.81 2.32 -5.07
C THR A 477 51.34 2.73 -5.28
N GLU A 478 50.42 2.19 -4.50
CA GLU A 478 48.96 2.33 -4.67
C GLU A 478 48.38 3.56 -3.97
N ILE A 479 49.07 4.05 -2.94
CA ILE A 479 48.76 5.28 -2.18
C ILE A 479 48.58 6.50 -3.11
N ARG A 480 49.18 6.48 -4.32
CA ARG A 480 49.07 7.53 -5.35
C ARG A 480 47.88 7.38 -6.31
N ARG A 481 47.15 6.25 -6.30
CA ARG A 481 46.02 5.96 -7.20
C ARG A 481 44.65 6.06 -6.52
N GLY A 482 44.59 5.92 -5.20
CA GLY A 482 43.34 6.02 -4.42
C GLY A 482 42.37 4.86 -4.67
N LEU A 483 41.07 5.09 -4.45
CA LEU A 483 40.02 4.06 -4.51
C LEU A 483 39.84 3.39 -5.89
N ASN A 484 40.43 3.94 -6.96
CA ASN A 484 40.33 3.42 -8.33
C ASN A 484 41.40 2.34 -8.62
N GLY A 485 41.46 1.34 -7.74
CA GLY A 485 42.19 0.10 -8.00
C GLY A 485 41.51 -0.74 -9.08
N THR A 486 42.29 -1.36 -9.97
CA THR A 486 41.80 -2.19 -11.09
C THR A 486 41.46 -3.61 -10.64
N GLU A 487 40.72 -4.36 -11.47
CA GLU A 487 40.18 -5.71 -11.15
C GLU A 487 41.22 -6.78 -10.74
N ASP A 488 42.51 -6.55 -10.99
CA ASP A 488 43.63 -7.45 -10.66
C ASP A 488 44.15 -7.30 -9.20
N ASP A 489 43.46 -6.48 -8.41
CA ASP A 489 43.81 -6.21 -7.02
C ASP A 489 43.33 -7.34 -6.08
N SER A 490 44.26 -8.16 -5.57
CA SER A 490 43.93 -9.32 -4.73
C SER A 490 43.30 -8.95 -3.37
N TYR A 491 41.96 -8.94 -3.34
CA TYR A 491 41.18 -8.96 -2.11
C TYR A 491 41.24 -10.36 -1.48
N HIS A 492 41.41 -10.40 -0.15
CA HIS A 492 41.39 -11.64 0.62
C HIS A 492 40.16 -11.70 1.53
N ASP A 493 39.59 -12.89 1.67
CA ASP A 493 38.46 -13.13 2.58
C ASP A 493 38.91 -12.98 4.04
N LEU A 494 38.16 -12.17 4.80
CA LEU A 494 38.40 -11.89 6.22
C LEU A 494 37.37 -12.59 7.12
N ALA A 495 36.11 -12.64 6.69
CA ALA A 495 35.03 -13.28 7.43
C ALA A 495 33.86 -13.67 6.51
N HIS A 496 33.16 -14.75 6.85
CA HIS A 496 31.97 -15.23 6.15
C HIS A 496 30.79 -15.27 7.14
N ILE A 497 29.63 -14.77 6.75
CA ILE A 497 28.39 -14.81 7.54
C ILE A 497 27.23 -15.22 6.63
N ARG A 498 26.40 -16.17 7.06
CA ARG A 498 25.18 -16.56 6.34
C ARG A 498 24.13 -15.44 6.44
N LYS A 499 23.42 -15.14 5.36
CA LYS A 499 22.30 -14.19 5.41
C LYS A 499 21.12 -14.84 6.15
N GLU A 500 20.74 -14.28 7.29
CA GLU A 500 19.56 -14.70 8.08
C GLU A 500 18.53 -13.57 8.26
N LYS A 501 18.91 -12.33 7.97
CA LYS A 501 18.11 -11.11 8.15
C LYS A 501 18.24 -10.20 6.93
N PHE A 502 17.54 -9.06 6.88
CA PHE A 502 17.77 -8.06 5.83
C PHE A 502 19.19 -7.47 5.91
N GLU A 503 19.54 -6.97 7.09
CA GLU A 503 20.84 -6.38 7.39
C GLU A 503 21.71 -7.36 8.18
N THR A 504 22.94 -7.56 7.72
CA THR A 504 23.96 -8.39 8.39
C THR A 504 25.09 -7.49 8.89
N SER A 505 25.75 -7.86 9.99
CA SER A 505 26.84 -7.06 10.55
C SER A 505 28.11 -7.87 10.79
N PHE A 506 29.25 -7.29 10.43
CA PHE A 506 30.59 -7.82 10.69
C PHE A 506 31.25 -7.02 11.81
N GLN A 507 31.85 -7.72 12.76
CA GLN A 507 32.77 -7.11 13.73
C GLN A 507 34.13 -6.89 13.05
N LEU A 508 34.65 -5.66 13.13
CA LEU A 508 35.93 -5.29 12.58
C LEU A 508 37.02 -5.45 13.65
N GLN A 509 38.21 -5.91 13.23
CA GLN A 509 39.39 -6.03 14.09
C GLN A 509 40.44 -4.98 13.69
N ALA A 510 41.28 -4.58 14.65
CA ALA A 510 42.21 -3.46 14.47
C ALA A 510 43.32 -3.72 13.44
N ASP A 511 43.66 -4.99 13.23
CA ASP A 511 44.65 -5.54 12.30
C ASP A 511 44.07 -5.85 10.90
N MET A 512 42.75 -5.76 10.71
CA MET A 512 42.14 -5.92 9.38
C MET A 512 42.71 -4.92 8.37
N ALA A 513 42.71 -5.33 7.11
CA ALA A 513 43.05 -4.51 5.97
C ALA A 513 42.35 -3.12 5.97
N ARG A 514 42.99 -2.14 5.31
CA ARG A 514 42.50 -0.76 5.25
C ARG A 514 41.27 -0.62 4.35
N TYR A 515 41.31 -1.20 3.16
CA TYR A 515 40.20 -1.14 2.21
C TYR A 515 39.35 -2.39 2.34
N LEU A 516 38.06 -2.21 2.60
CA LEU A 516 37.07 -3.27 2.81
C LEU A 516 35.99 -3.21 1.75
N ARG A 517 35.50 -4.39 1.34
CA ARG A 517 34.26 -4.58 0.57
C ARG A 517 33.57 -5.85 1.07
N VAL A 518 32.28 -6.02 0.77
CA VAL A 518 31.57 -7.28 1.01
C VAL A 518 31.15 -7.88 -0.33
N ALA A 519 31.43 -9.16 -0.54
CA ALA A 519 30.91 -9.94 -1.64
C ALA A 519 29.60 -10.63 -1.23
N ALA A 520 28.59 -10.58 -2.10
CA ALA A 520 27.34 -11.31 -1.98
C ALA A 520 27.45 -12.63 -2.76
N LEU A 521 27.26 -13.78 -2.11
CA LEU A 521 27.36 -15.10 -2.74
C LEU A 521 26.02 -15.82 -2.73
N ASP A 522 25.75 -16.56 -3.81
CA ASP A 522 24.63 -17.51 -3.91
C ASP A 522 24.86 -18.78 -3.07
N ARG A 523 23.93 -19.73 -3.14
CA ARG A 523 24.01 -21.01 -2.40
C ARG A 523 25.10 -21.95 -2.94
N GLN A 524 25.57 -21.73 -4.17
CA GLN A 524 26.60 -22.50 -4.86
C GLN A 524 28.00 -21.89 -4.66
N GLY A 525 28.08 -20.66 -4.15
CA GLY A 525 29.31 -19.92 -3.91
C GLY A 525 29.70 -18.98 -5.06
N HIS A 526 28.85 -18.78 -6.08
CA HIS A 526 29.10 -17.76 -7.10
C HIS A 526 28.87 -16.36 -6.54
N VAL A 527 29.68 -15.40 -6.94
CA VAL A 527 29.51 -14.00 -6.53
C VAL A 527 28.42 -13.35 -7.39
N LEU A 528 27.39 -12.85 -6.71
CA LEU A 528 26.27 -12.11 -7.29
C LEU A 528 26.60 -10.61 -7.45
N GLY A 529 27.44 -10.06 -6.56
CA GLY A 529 27.83 -8.66 -6.58
C GLY A 529 28.79 -8.29 -5.44
N TYR A 530 29.32 -7.08 -5.49
CA TYR A 530 30.20 -6.50 -4.47
C TYR A 530 29.66 -5.14 -4.01
N THR A 531 29.82 -4.83 -2.73
CA THR A 531 29.62 -3.47 -2.24
C THR A 531 30.65 -2.52 -2.85
N ASN A 532 30.37 -1.22 -2.78
CA ASN A 532 31.42 -0.20 -2.91
C ASN A 532 32.53 -0.44 -1.87
N VAL A 533 33.76 -0.05 -2.23
CA VAL A 533 34.94 -0.16 -1.36
C VAL A 533 34.95 0.99 -0.35
N VAL A 534 35.20 0.69 0.92
CA VAL A 534 35.24 1.68 2.01
C VAL A 534 36.59 1.61 2.73
N ASP A 535 37.18 2.77 3.04
CA ASP A 535 38.34 2.89 3.92
C ASP A 535 37.89 2.68 5.38
N ARG A 536 38.38 1.62 6.03
CA ARG A 536 38.08 1.25 7.42
C ARG A 536 38.38 2.37 8.43
N THR A 537 39.31 3.27 8.12
CA THR A 537 39.73 4.36 9.01
C THR A 537 38.90 5.63 8.87
N ILE A 538 38.24 5.81 7.72
CA ILE A 538 37.40 6.98 7.41
C ILE A 538 35.91 6.62 7.56
N GLY A 539 35.51 5.46 7.02
CA GLY A 539 34.13 5.04 6.87
C GLY A 539 33.37 5.84 5.82
N ASN A 540 32.07 5.58 5.76
CA ASN A 540 31.11 6.29 4.91
C ASN A 540 29.82 6.69 5.66
N ALA A 541 29.75 6.44 6.97
CA ALA A 541 28.65 6.86 7.81
C ALA A 541 28.47 8.40 7.83
N PRO A 542 27.23 8.93 7.79
CA PRO A 542 26.98 10.36 7.88
C PRO A 542 27.56 11.02 9.14
N SER A 543 27.95 12.28 8.98
CA SER A 543 28.45 13.17 10.04
C SER A 543 27.42 13.33 11.17
N GLU A 544 27.87 13.23 12.43
CA GLU A 544 27.03 13.58 13.59
C GLU A 544 27.03 15.08 13.92
N GLY A 545 27.82 15.88 13.21
CA GLY A 545 27.98 17.31 13.48
C GLY A 545 26.66 18.07 13.31
N ASP A 546 25.95 17.78 12.23
CA ASP A 546 24.73 18.49 11.84
C ASP A 546 23.59 18.25 12.83
N PHE A 547 23.39 17.00 13.28
CA PHE A 547 22.38 16.68 14.29
C PHE A 547 22.71 17.32 15.65
N ARG A 548 23.98 17.28 16.08
CA ARG A 548 24.40 17.93 17.34
C ARG A 548 24.26 19.46 17.27
N PHE A 549 24.51 20.06 16.11
CA PHE A 549 24.31 21.49 15.88
C PHE A 549 22.82 21.88 15.92
N VAL A 550 21.94 21.10 15.29
CA VAL A 550 20.48 21.29 15.35
C VAL A 550 19.97 21.14 16.79
N VAL A 551 20.33 20.08 17.51
CA VAL A 551 19.92 19.88 18.90
C VAL A 551 20.43 21.01 19.80
N ALA A 552 21.68 21.46 19.63
CA ALA A 552 22.24 22.57 20.40
C ALA A 552 21.53 23.91 20.09
N THR A 553 21.21 24.20 18.83
CA THR A 553 20.47 25.42 18.46
C THR A 553 19.02 25.39 18.93
N CYS A 554 18.33 24.25 18.84
CA CYS A 554 17.01 24.06 19.46
C CYS A 554 17.05 24.24 20.99
N ALA A 555 18.04 23.67 21.69
CA ALA A 555 18.19 23.82 23.13
C ALA A 555 18.47 25.28 23.54
N LEU A 556 19.31 26.00 22.78
CA LEU A 556 19.55 27.43 22.98
C LEU A 556 18.29 28.28 22.74
N PHE A 557 17.51 27.96 21.71
CA PHE A 557 16.26 28.65 21.40
C PHE A 557 15.20 28.43 22.49
N VAL A 558 15.00 27.19 22.93
CA VAL A 558 14.11 26.84 24.05
C VAL A 558 14.56 27.54 25.34
N GLY A 559 15.87 27.55 25.63
CA GLY A 559 16.44 28.27 26.77
C GLY A 559 16.19 29.79 26.71
N PHE A 560 16.29 30.39 25.53
CA PHE A 560 15.99 31.81 25.31
C PHE A 560 14.49 32.11 25.51
N CYS A 561 13.60 31.28 24.96
CA CYS A 561 12.14 31.40 25.15
C CYS A 561 11.73 31.26 26.63
N LEU A 562 12.30 30.29 27.35
CA LEU A 562 12.12 30.13 28.79
C LEU A 562 12.66 31.34 29.58
N GLY A 563 13.85 31.83 29.23
CA GLY A 563 14.46 33.01 29.83
C GLY A 563 13.59 34.27 29.65
N TRP A 564 13.07 34.49 28.44
CA TRP A 564 12.18 35.61 28.11
C TRP A 564 10.82 35.49 28.82
N TYR A 565 10.23 34.29 28.87
CA TYR A 565 8.99 34.02 29.59
C TYR A 565 9.13 34.27 31.09
N LEU A 566 10.21 33.77 31.70
CA LEU A 566 10.52 33.99 33.12
C LEU A 566 10.85 35.46 33.41
N TRP A 567 11.51 36.16 32.49
CA TRP A 567 11.77 37.61 32.58
C TRP A 567 10.47 38.40 32.60
N ASN A 568 9.55 38.16 31.66
CA ASN A 568 8.25 38.83 31.60
C ASN A 568 7.30 38.47 32.76
N ARG A 569 7.54 37.36 33.46
CA ARG A 569 6.82 37.02 34.71
C ARG A 569 7.48 37.53 35.99
N ARG A 570 8.59 38.27 35.93
CA ARG A 570 9.13 38.99 37.09
C ARG A 570 8.17 40.11 37.48
N LYS A 571 7.46 39.94 38.61
CA LYS A 571 6.80 41.08 39.27
C LYS A 571 7.88 42.12 39.62
N PRO A 572 7.68 43.41 39.32
CA PRO A 572 8.64 44.43 39.73
C PRO A 572 8.74 44.44 41.26
N LEU A 573 9.96 44.30 41.77
CA LEU A 573 10.24 44.43 43.20
C LEU A 573 9.86 45.85 43.65
N SER A 574 8.82 45.95 44.48
CA SER A 574 8.35 47.19 45.06
C SER A 574 9.39 47.72 46.05
N GLY A 575 10.35 48.52 45.59
CA GLY A 575 11.43 48.99 46.46
C GLY A 575 12.56 49.83 45.86
N VAL A 576 12.57 50.16 44.56
CA VAL A 576 13.53 51.14 44.01
C VAL A 576 12.81 52.15 43.11
N LYS A 577 12.68 53.38 43.60
CA LYS A 577 12.33 54.56 42.81
C LYS A 577 13.61 55.19 42.26
N GLU A 578 13.53 55.67 41.01
CA GLU A 578 14.57 56.43 40.29
C GLU A 578 15.86 55.61 40.00
N ARG A 579 16.49 55.68 38.81
CA ARG A 579 16.73 56.87 37.99
C ARG A 579 17.37 56.48 36.65
N TRP A 580 16.64 56.49 35.53
CA TRP A 580 17.16 56.70 34.17
C TRP A 580 16.01 57.23 33.30
N LYS A 581 16.04 58.52 32.95
CA LYS A 581 15.05 59.16 32.07
C LYS A 581 15.57 59.17 30.62
N ASN A 582 14.66 59.06 29.66
CA ASN A 582 14.91 59.10 28.22
C ASN A 582 15.85 60.24 27.77
N PRO A 583 16.79 59.99 26.85
CA PRO A 583 17.44 61.01 26.04
C PRO A 583 16.84 61.02 24.61
N VAL A 584 15.56 61.37 24.46
CA VAL A 584 14.94 61.64 23.14
C VAL A 584 14.09 62.91 23.20
N SER A 585 14.75 64.07 23.31
CA SER A 585 14.15 65.37 23.00
C SER A 585 15.20 66.51 23.01
N TYR A 586 16.08 66.56 22.01
CA TYR A 586 16.74 67.81 21.62
C TYR A 586 17.03 67.81 20.12
N LEU A 587 16.93 68.97 19.49
CA LEU A 587 17.19 69.25 18.05
C LEU A 587 16.14 68.75 17.05
N TRP A 588 14.97 69.39 17.09
CA TRP A 588 14.32 69.83 15.86
C TRP A 588 14.61 71.33 15.61
N HIS A 589 14.62 71.74 14.35
CA HIS A 589 14.84 73.09 13.79
C HIS A 589 16.27 73.64 13.61
N ARG A 590 16.78 73.47 12.38
CA ARG A 590 16.98 74.63 11.49
C ARG A 590 16.72 74.25 10.02
N LYS A 591 16.32 75.24 9.21
CA LYS A 591 15.77 75.11 7.85
C LYS A 591 16.82 75.29 6.75
N SER A 592 16.38 74.96 5.52
CA SER A 592 16.77 75.53 4.20
C SER A 592 17.68 74.63 3.35
N SER A 593 17.43 74.44 2.04
CA SER A 593 16.32 74.93 1.17
C SER A 593 16.42 74.37 -0.26
N ILE A 594 15.31 74.45 -1.04
CA ILE A 594 15.27 74.62 -2.52
C ILE A 594 15.66 73.36 -3.37
N ILE A 595 14.98 72.97 -4.47
CA ILE A 595 13.69 73.35 -5.09
C ILE A 595 13.20 72.21 -6.04
N THR A 596 11.88 71.99 -6.12
CA THR A 596 11.00 71.39 -7.17
C THR A 596 11.52 70.37 -8.22
N ARG A 597 10.72 69.46 -8.81
CA ARG A 597 9.32 69.62 -9.34
C ARG A 597 8.72 68.26 -9.78
N ARG A 598 7.37 68.14 -9.80
CA ARG A 598 6.44 67.39 -10.73
C ARG A 598 7.00 66.21 -11.57
N ASN A 599 6.33 65.13 -11.96
CA ASN A 599 4.93 64.62 -12.02
C ASN A 599 5.05 63.14 -12.54
N ARG A 600 4.03 62.25 -12.70
CA ARG A 600 2.57 62.18 -12.45
C ARG A 600 2.18 60.69 -12.29
N ASN A 601 0.97 60.40 -11.81
CA ASN A 601 0.20 59.17 -12.11
C ASN A 601 -0.85 59.52 -13.23
N PRO A 602 -1.70 58.62 -13.79
CA PRO A 602 -1.94 57.20 -13.48
C PRO A 602 -2.20 56.26 -14.71
N GLU A 603 -2.79 55.08 -14.44
CA GLU A 603 -3.67 54.27 -15.35
C GLU A 603 -2.99 53.43 -16.48
N LYS A 604 -3.54 52.29 -16.97
CA LYS A 604 -4.95 51.82 -17.04
C LYS A 604 -5.09 50.30 -17.36
N GLU A 605 -6.27 49.70 -17.04
CA GLU A 605 -7.08 48.68 -17.80
C GLU A 605 -6.41 47.43 -18.45
N THR A 606 -6.69 46.16 -18.06
CA THR A 606 -7.85 45.25 -18.30
C THR A 606 -7.85 44.38 -19.59
N MET A 607 -8.39 43.16 -19.45
CA MET A 607 -8.66 42.02 -20.38
C MET A 607 -9.54 42.36 -21.63
N PRO A 608 -10.02 41.40 -22.49
CA PRO A 608 -9.52 40.09 -23.01
C PRO A 608 -9.67 39.96 -24.57
N LEU A 609 -9.39 38.78 -25.15
CA LEU A 609 -9.87 38.30 -26.49
C LEU A 609 -10.17 36.77 -26.38
N GLN A 610 -11.42 36.31 -26.55
CA GLN A 610 -12.08 35.82 -27.79
C GLN A 610 -11.31 34.70 -28.52
N THR A 611 -11.76 33.44 -28.65
CA THR A 611 -13.04 32.80 -29.11
C THR A 611 -13.28 32.82 -30.63
N GLY A 612 -13.50 31.64 -31.20
CA GLY A 612 -14.04 31.42 -32.54
C GLY A 612 -13.31 30.30 -33.30
N TRP A 613 -14.05 29.26 -33.71
CA TRP A 613 -14.21 28.77 -35.10
C TRP A 613 -14.92 27.40 -35.08
N ASP A 614 -16.05 27.35 -35.76
CA ASP A 614 -16.94 26.21 -36.04
C ASP A 614 -16.41 25.44 -37.31
N GLU A 615 -16.98 24.40 -37.93
CA GLU A 615 -18.29 23.68 -37.88
C GLU A 615 -18.20 22.35 -38.72
N GLU A 616 -19.24 21.48 -38.69
CA GLU A 616 -19.61 20.40 -39.67
C GLU A 616 -18.66 19.17 -39.90
N GLY A 617 -19.12 17.95 -40.22
CA GLY A 617 -20.49 17.39 -40.38
C GLY A 617 -20.53 15.93 -40.96
N ASP A 618 -21.73 15.35 -41.02
CA ASP A 618 -22.23 14.16 -41.79
C ASP A 618 -22.25 12.72 -41.20
N ASP A 619 -23.33 11.99 -41.58
CA ASP A 619 -23.90 10.72 -41.05
C ASP A 619 -23.62 9.47 -41.95
N ASP A 620 -23.95 8.25 -41.47
CA ASP A 620 -24.79 7.24 -42.19
C ASP A 620 -24.97 5.87 -41.44
N ASP A 621 -26.18 5.65 -40.92
CA ASP A 621 -27.08 4.46 -40.86
C ASP A 621 -26.67 2.94 -40.92
N VAL A 622 -27.41 2.14 -40.10
CA VAL A 622 -27.99 0.77 -40.37
C VAL A 622 -27.06 -0.48 -40.30
N GLU A 623 -27.41 -1.69 -39.80
CA GLU A 623 -28.69 -2.40 -39.48
C GLU A 623 -28.61 -3.37 -38.26
N ASP A 624 -29.77 -3.92 -37.84
CA ASP A 624 -30.01 -4.89 -36.75
C ASP A 624 -29.76 -6.37 -37.14
N GLY A 625 -29.63 -7.27 -36.16
CA GLY A 625 -29.46 -8.71 -36.35
C GLY A 625 -29.45 -9.53 -35.06
N THR A 626 -30.63 -9.89 -34.55
CA THR A 626 -30.82 -10.81 -33.41
C THR A 626 -31.27 -12.20 -33.85
N GLU A 627 -30.69 -13.26 -33.29
CA GLU A 627 -31.26 -14.62 -33.29
C GLU A 627 -30.77 -15.41 -32.04
N ASP A 628 -31.67 -16.23 -31.48
CA ASP A 628 -31.51 -16.96 -30.21
C ASP A 628 -30.44 -18.08 -30.23
N ILE A 629 -30.08 -18.61 -29.05
CA ILE A 629 -30.11 -20.08 -28.76
C ILE A 629 -29.80 -20.38 -27.28
N GLU A 630 -30.65 -21.22 -26.65
CA GLU A 630 -30.44 -21.82 -25.34
C GLU A 630 -29.36 -22.94 -25.38
N GLN A 631 -28.21 -22.75 -24.72
CA GLN A 631 -27.39 -23.84 -24.15
C GLN A 631 -26.25 -23.29 -23.27
N ALA A 632 -26.58 -22.82 -22.05
CA ALA A 632 -25.68 -21.94 -21.28
C ALA A 632 -25.31 -22.44 -19.86
N LEU A 633 -25.66 -23.68 -19.48
CA LEU A 633 -25.44 -24.19 -18.11
C LEU A 633 -24.23 -25.14 -17.95
N SER A 634 -23.62 -25.63 -19.03
CA SER A 634 -22.38 -26.43 -18.95
C SER A 634 -21.09 -25.62 -19.14
N SER A 635 -21.19 -24.31 -19.47
CA SER A 635 -20.04 -23.51 -19.87
C SER A 635 -19.20 -22.97 -18.70
N CYS A 636 -19.75 -22.73 -17.49
CA CYS A 636 -18.95 -22.29 -16.33
C CYS A 636 -18.34 -23.45 -15.51
N ALA A 637 -18.44 -24.71 -15.97
CA ALA A 637 -17.91 -25.86 -15.25
C ALA A 637 -16.43 -26.10 -15.62
N ARG A 638 -15.53 -26.04 -14.64
CA ARG A 638 -14.12 -26.38 -14.87
C ARG A 638 -13.95 -27.90 -14.91
N PRO A 639 -13.47 -28.51 -16.01
CA PRO A 639 -13.28 -29.96 -16.07
C PRO A 639 -12.20 -30.41 -15.07
N GLY A 640 -12.51 -31.41 -14.26
CA GLY A 640 -11.52 -32.05 -13.39
C GLY A 640 -10.56 -32.95 -14.18
N LEU A 641 -9.27 -32.89 -13.85
CA LEU A 641 -8.20 -33.77 -14.33
C LEU A 641 -7.98 -34.96 -13.38
#